data_AF-A0A7X7VF54-F1
#
_entry.id   AF-A0A7X7VF54-F1
#
_cell.length_a   1.000
_cell.length_b   1.000
_cell.length_c   1.000
_cell.angle_alpha   90.00
_cell.angle_beta   90.00
_cell.angle_gamma   90.00
#
_symmetry.space_group_name_H-M   'P 1'
#
loop_
_entity.id
_entity.type
_entity.pdbx_description
1 polymer ?
#
loop_
_entity_poly.entity_id
_entity_poly.type
_entity_poly.pdbx_seq_one_letter_code
_entity_poly.pdbx_strand_id
1 'polypeptide(L)'
;MISEKVQRIGASPTLKISAKAKAMKAEGIDVVDLSVGEPDFPTPENIKEAGIQAIRDNFTKYTASDGILPLRKAIAKRLKEDYGVAYDPKQIIVSAGAKASLFHLVQALVDEGEEVIVPAPYWVTYPECVALAKGRPVVVRTREEDGFRLTPEALKAAISPATKALILNNPSNPTGGAYTRDQLLALAEVVKGEDLYVVADEIYASLVYDNFKFTSFAALGEDVKKKTVIVNGVSKSYSMTGWRIGFAAGPAEVIDGMSKIQSHTTSNACSIAQKASLEAYDGPQYEVARMIAEFQRRRNYCLMRLAAVPGLSCFKPQGAFYLFPNVKAFYDKEANGAKIRNSYGLAYYLLKEARVAIVPGDAFGADDYIRLSYATSMANLEKSMDRIVEALGKLKTAKKVQRVALQNAVTRVKKAVPVEAVAEARMRDALVAEMESHLGVEGRYEWNARVGGAVLQLRTNAVHLNDFWIENFPPAPGEAGVKPHGVLYAVDGVAGREPRAFTHEATRTGVLVNSDHYGTLRGLAIGLATDIAARADGAGAAGAVRGMSVDADGRGLVLVGPPGTRKTELFFELLADPRVKLHSNDVVFVEVAGGRAAADSVERKLYMPTAAVELDRRLAPLFDRSKCENVVVRKEDCQDLACQRGDDCRLDRGSAYCYKAAKEAHALLDPAWLGPAASVRRTDLRWLVLLRNDATSPAVVELSRDEALRALEAGEAAGAKKALTAGKAQPFWNPHLLGTGPEKIEAQKAFFERLLGPVRCVLFNSGAAGADKLKELLFSGR
;
A
#
# COMPACT_ATOMS: atom_id res chain seq x y z
N MET A 1 -23.26 -0.52 14.67
CA MET A 1 -22.74 0.35 13.59
C MET A 1 -22.40 1.71 14.19
N ILE A 2 -21.27 2.31 13.79
CA ILE A 2 -20.87 3.68 14.16
C ILE A 2 -20.93 4.59 12.93
N SER A 3 -20.93 5.91 13.10
CA SER A 3 -21.06 6.86 11.98
C SER A 3 -19.92 6.75 10.95
N GLU A 4 -20.21 7.03 9.68
CA GLU A 4 -19.25 7.05 8.58
C GLU A 4 -18.07 8.01 8.83
N LYS A 5 -18.34 9.18 9.44
CA LYS A 5 -17.30 10.15 9.82
C LYS A 5 -16.23 9.53 10.72
N VAL A 6 -16.64 8.69 11.67
CA VAL A 6 -15.70 8.00 12.59
C VAL A 6 -14.94 6.89 11.87
N GLN A 7 -15.56 6.21 10.89
CA GLN A 7 -14.89 5.17 10.09
C GLN A 7 -13.79 5.73 9.18
N ARG A 8 -13.88 7.01 8.79
CA ARG A 8 -12.88 7.70 7.95
C ARG A 8 -11.66 8.19 8.73
N ILE A 9 -11.71 8.25 10.07
CA ILE A 9 -10.60 8.71 10.90
C ILE A 9 -9.69 7.53 11.22
N GLY A 10 -8.44 7.60 10.75
CA GLY A 10 -7.43 6.60 11.07
C GLY A 10 -7.09 6.61 12.56
N ALA A 11 -6.81 5.43 13.14
CA ALA A 11 -6.25 5.37 14.49
C ALA A 11 -4.90 6.10 14.52
N SER A 12 -4.74 7.11 15.38
CA SER A 12 -3.52 7.92 15.46
C SER A 12 -2.29 7.02 15.61
N PRO A 13 -1.36 7.02 14.65
CA PRO A 13 -0.20 6.14 14.70
C PRO A 13 0.75 6.41 15.87
N THR A 14 0.74 7.65 16.39
CA THR A 14 1.43 8.04 17.63
C THR A 14 0.94 7.23 18.84
N LEU A 15 -0.35 6.88 18.87
CA LEU A 15 -0.93 6.10 19.97
C LEU A 15 -0.42 4.66 19.99
N LYS A 16 -0.14 4.04 18.83
CA LYS A 16 0.36 2.65 18.76
C LYS A 16 1.76 2.52 19.38
N ILE A 17 2.67 3.44 19.05
CA ILE A 17 4.03 3.45 19.61
C ILE A 17 3.99 3.81 21.10
N SER A 18 3.19 4.81 21.48
CA SER A 18 3.03 5.20 22.88
C SER A 18 2.45 4.06 23.73
N ALA A 19 1.45 3.32 23.23
CA ALA A 19 0.89 2.15 23.91
C ALA A 19 1.94 1.05 24.12
N LYS A 20 2.76 0.75 23.09
CA LYS A 20 3.82 -0.25 23.22
C LYS A 20 4.92 0.20 24.19
N ALA A 21 5.32 1.48 24.16
CA ALA A 21 6.28 2.04 25.10
C ALA A 21 5.77 1.98 26.56
N LYS A 22 4.49 2.28 26.79
CA LYS A 22 3.84 2.14 28.10
C LYS A 22 3.81 0.68 28.57
N ALA A 23 3.47 -0.26 27.69
CA ALA A 23 3.50 -1.69 28.02
C ALA A 23 4.90 -2.15 28.42
N MET A 24 5.93 -1.76 27.65
CA MET A 24 7.33 -2.07 27.98
C MET A 24 7.76 -1.47 29.33
N LYS A 25 7.35 -0.23 29.64
CA LYS A 25 7.60 0.38 30.96
C LYS A 25 6.90 -0.40 32.08
N ALA A 26 5.66 -0.85 31.87
CA ALA A 26 4.93 -1.66 32.83
C ALA A 26 5.56 -3.04 33.05
N GLU A 27 6.26 -3.58 32.04
CA GLU A 27 7.10 -4.77 32.14
C GLU A 27 8.47 -4.50 32.82
N GLY A 28 8.71 -3.30 33.35
CA GLY A 28 9.96 -2.91 34.01
C GLY A 28 11.10 -2.55 33.06
N ILE A 29 10.83 -2.41 31.76
CA ILE A 29 11.84 -2.02 30.77
C ILE A 29 12.05 -0.50 30.81
N ASP A 30 13.31 -0.10 30.99
CA ASP A 30 13.74 1.29 30.99
C ASP A 30 13.70 1.91 29.57
N VAL A 31 12.52 2.45 29.23
CA VAL A 31 12.23 3.12 27.95
C VAL A 31 12.26 4.64 28.12
N VAL A 32 13.04 5.33 27.29
CA VAL A 32 13.00 6.81 27.19
C VAL A 32 11.95 7.20 26.15
N ASP A 33 11.07 8.13 26.49
CA ASP A 33 9.98 8.55 25.60
C ASP A 33 10.24 9.95 25.06
N LEU A 34 10.61 10.03 23.78
CA LEU A 34 10.77 11.28 23.02
C LEU A 34 9.58 11.54 22.08
N SER A 35 8.48 10.78 22.24
CA SER A 35 7.28 10.92 21.41
C SER A 35 6.34 12.00 21.94
N VAL A 36 6.41 12.33 23.24
CA VAL A 36 5.46 13.22 23.91
C VAL A 36 5.85 14.68 23.71
N GLY A 37 4.87 15.50 23.32
CA GLY A 37 5.04 16.93 23.08
C GLY A 37 4.69 17.80 24.29
N GLU A 38 5.22 17.50 25.47
CA GLU A 38 4.88 18.14 26.74
C GLU A 38 6.15 18.62 27.44
N PRO A 39 6.23 19.90 27.87
CA PRO A 39 7.32 20.37 28.73
C PRO A 39 7.41 19.54 30.01
N ASP A 40 8.64 19.21 30.43
CA ASP A 40 8.94 18.47 31.67
C ASP A 40 9.03 19.38 32.90
N PHE A 41 8.95 20.69 32.73
CA PHE A 41 8.90 21.64 33.82
C PHE A 41 7.57 21.52 34.59
N PRO A 42 7.56 21.71 35.92
CA PRO A 42 6.31 21.94 36.61
C PRO A 42 5.65 23.23 36.11
N THR A 43 4.33 23.32 36.21
CA THR A 43 3.64 24.62 36.09
C THR A 43 4.28 25.63 37.07
N PRO A 44 4.51 26.90 36.67
CA PRO A 44 5.03 27.94 37.55
C PRO A 44 4.22 28.10 38.85
N GLU A 45 4.91 28.41 39.94
CA GLU A 45 4.32 28.37 41.28
C GLU A 45 3.19 29.40 41.47
N ASN A 46 3.37 30.62 40.96
CA ASN A 46 2.35 31.66 40.97
C ASN A 46 1.06 31.19 40.27
N ILE A 47 1.19 30.46 39.15
CA ILE A 47 0.06 29.91 38.39
C ILE A 47 -0.65 28.80 39.18
N LYS A 48 0.12 27.91 39.85
CA LYS A 48 -0.47 26.88 40.72
C LYS A 48 -1.28 27.51 41.85
N GLU A 49 -0.70 28.48 42.55
CA GLU A 49 -1.35 29.17 43.66
C GLU A 49 -2.63 29.88 43.20
N ALA A 50 -2.64 30.50 42.02
CA ALA A 50 -3.86 31.08 41.45
C ALA A 50 -4.96 30.02 41.20
N GLY A 51 -4.58 28.82 40.75
CA GLY A 51 -5.50 27.69 40.61
C GLY A 51 -6.02 27.18 41.95
N ILE A 52 -5.14 27.00 42.94
CA ILE A 52 -5.49 26.59 44.31
C ILE A 52 -6.42 27.62 44.94
N GLN A 53 -6.13 28.91 44.79
CA GLN A 53 -6.95 29.98 45.33
C GLN A 53 -8.33 29.99 44.68
N ALA A 54 -8.44 29.75 43.37
CA ALA A 54 -9.74 29.61 42.72
C ALA A 54 -10.59 28.46 43.30
N ILE A 55 -9.95 27.37 43.73
CA ILE A 55 -10.63 26.27 44.43
C ILE A 55 -11.08 26.72 45.82
N ARG A 56 -10.20 27.36 46.60
CA ARG A 56 -10.49 27.88 47.95
C ARG A 56 -11.62 28.91 47.94
N ASP A 57 -11.64 29.79 46.94
CA ASP A 57 -12.67 30.81 46.71
C ASP A 57 -13.97 30.24 46.13
N ASN A 58 -14.03 28.91 45.92
CA ASN A 58 -15.16 28.20 45.35
C ASN A 58 -15.58 28.72 43.96
N PHE A 59 -14.61 29.11 43.13
CA PHE A 59 -14.82 29.51 41.74
C PHE A 59 -15.07 28.29 40.84
N THR A 60 -16.14 27.55 41.14
CA THR A 60 -16.44 26.20 40.64
C THR A 60 -17.72 26.14 39.80
N LYS A 61 -18.35 27.29 39.52
CA LYS A 61 -19.59 27.40 38.75
C LYS A 61 -19.32 27.63 37.26
N TYR A 62 -20.39 27.53 36.45
CA TYR A 62 -20.35 27.88 35.05
C TYR A 62 -19.80 29.30 34.85
N THR A 63 -19.03 29.46 33.78
CA THR A 63 -18.52 30.76 33.33
C THR A 63 -19.10 31.06 31.96
N ALA A 64 -18.88 32.26 31.43
CA ALA A 64 -19.26 32.57 30.06
C ALA A 64 -18.65 31.55 29.08
N SER A 65 -19.41 31.14 28.07
CA SER A 65 -18.96 30.11 27.11
C SER A 65 -17.66 30.52 26.41
N ASP A 66 -17.49 31.81 26.13
CA ASP A 66 -16.28 32.39 25.53
C ASP A 66 -15.12 32.60 26.53
N GLY A 67 -15.34 32.33 27.81
CA GLY A 67 -14.38 32.49 28.89
C GLY A 67 -14.58 33.78 29.69
N ILE A 68 -14.03 33.77 30.92
CA ILE A 68 -14.16 34.90 31.85
C ILE A 68 -13.54 36.17 31.24
N LEU A 69 -14.26 37.28 31.35
CA LEU A 69 -13.83 38.56 30.79
C LEU A 69 -12.41 38.99 31.23
N PRO A 70 -11.99 38.83 32.51
CA PRO A 70 -10.63 39.14 32.92
C PRO A 70 -9.57 38.39 32.11
N LEU A 71 -9.78 37.09 31.85
CA LEU A 71 -8.84 36.29 31.06
C LEU A 71 -8.77 36.75 29.60
N ARG A 72 -9.93 37.04 28.98
CA ARG A 72 -9.94 37.57 27.61
C ARG A 72 -9.24 38.92 27.50
N LYS A 73 -9.38 39.80 28.50
CA LYS A 73 -8.64 41.06 28.58
C LYS A 73 -7.13 40.84 28.73
N ALA A 74 -6.70 39.91 29.59
CA ALA A 74 -5.29 39.58 29.76
C ALA A 74 -4.67 39.00 28.48
N ILE A 75 -5.41 38.14 27.77
CA ILE A 75 -5.00 37.63 26.45
C ILE A 75 -4.85 38.77 25.43
N ALA A 76 -5.85 39.66 25.32
CA ALA A 76 -5.79 40.81 24.41
C ALA A 76 -4.59 41.72 24.70
N LYS A 77 -4.34 42.00 25.98
CA LYS A 77 -3.18 42.76 26.43
C LYS A 77 -1.88 42.07 26.01
N ARG A 78 -1.75 40.77 26.26
CA ARG A 78 -0.54 40.01 25.93
C ARG A 78 -0.28 39.93 24.42
N LEU A 79 -1.31 39.73 23.61
CA LEU A 79 -1.18 39.76 22.14
C LEU A 79 -0.66 41.12 21.63
N LYS A 80 -1.11 42.22 22.24
CA LYS A 80 -0.64 43.56 21.91
C LYS A 80 0.80 43.80 22.35
N GLU A 81 1.15 43.40 23.58
CA GLU A 81 2.50 43.57 24.13
C GLU A 81 3.55 42.72 23.43
N ASP A 82 3.24 41.44 23.17
CA ASP A 82 4.21 40.49 22.61
C ASP A 82 4.33 40.58 21.09
N TYR A 83 3.21 40.84 20.39
CA TYR A 83 3.15 40.71 18.94
C TYR A 83 2.61 41.96 18.23
N GLY A 84 2.25 43.01 18.98
CA GLY A 84 1.74 44.25 18.41
C GLY A 84 0.31 44.16 17.85
N VAL A 85 -0.44 43.08 18.15
CA VAL A 85 -1.78 42.85 17.59
C VAL A 85 -2.86 43.17 18.62
N ALA A 86 -3.71 44.15 18.31
CA ALA A 86 -4.81 44.56 19.19
C ALA A 86 -6.13 43.87 18.82
N TYR A 87 -6.79 43.26 19.81
CA TYR A 87 -8.13 42.67 19.69
C TYR A 87 -9.03 43.17 20.81
N ASP A 88 -10.31 43.38 20.52
CA ASP A 88 -11.33 43.56 21.56
C ASP A 88 -11.58 42.22 22.29
N PRO A 89 -11.92 42.19 23.59
CA PRO A 89 -12.25 40.95 24.27
C PRO A 89 -13.36 40.11 23.60
N LYS A 90 -14.29 40.72 22.85
CA LYS A 90 -15.33 40.00 22.07
C LYS A 90 -14.76 39.23 20.88
N GLN A 91 -13.54 39.55 20.45
CA GLN A 91 -12.82 38.89 19.38
C GLN A 91 -11.97 37.72 19.89
N ILE A 92 -12.17 37.29 21.14
CA ILE A 92 -11.39 36.25 21.79
C ILE A 92 -12.34 35.21 22.40
N ILE A 93 -12.06 33.94 22.15
CA ILE A 93 -12.73 32.80 22.80
C ILE A 93 -11.71 31.91 23.50
N VAL A 94 -12.01 31.49 24.73
CA VAL A 94 -11.23 30.53 25.51
C VAL A 94 -11.87 29.15 25.41
N SER A 95 -11.08 28.13 25.12
CA SER A 95 -11.53 26.74 24.92
C SER A 95 -10.75 25.75 25.78
N ALA A 96 -11.21 24.49 25.81
CA ALA A 96 -10.56 23.36 26.49
C ALA A 96 -9.23 22.92 25.82
N GLY A 97 -8.27 23.84 25.72
CA GLY A 97 -7.00 23.72 25.02
C GLY A 97 -7.09 24.16 23.55
N ALA A 98 -5.94 24.50 22.96
CA ALA A 98 -5.85 24.95 21.58
C ALA A 98 -6.41 23.95 20.55
N LYS A 99 -6.36 22.64 20.86
CA LYS A 99 -7.00 21.60 20.04
C LYS A 99 -8.51 21.80 19.91
N ALA A 100 -9.19 22.19 20.99
CA ALA A 100 -10.62 22.50 20.95
C ALA A 100 -10.87 23.80 20.17
N SER A 101 -10.01 24.82 20.33
CA SER A 101 -10.08 26.04 19.53
C SER A 101 -9.95 25.76 18.03
N LEU A 102 -8.98 24.94 17.60
CA LEU A 102 -8.84 24.50 16.20
C LEU A 102 -10.07 23.73 15.72
N PHE A 103 -10.58 22.80 16.52
CA PHE A 103 -11.76 22.02 16.16
C PHE A 103 -12.98 22.92 15.97
N HIS A 104 -13.28 23.79 16.93
CA HIS A 104 -14.41 24.74 16.83
C HIS A 104 -14.24 25.71 15.66
N LEU A 105 -13.01 26.17 15.41
CA LEU A 105 -12.70 27.06 14.29
C LEU A 105 -12.97 26.39 12.94
N VAL A 106 -12.48 25.16 12.74
CA VAL A 106 -12.72 24.43 11.50
C VAL A 106 -14.22 24.12 11.33
N GLN A 107 -14.93 23.72 12.40
CA GLN A 107 -16.39 23.50 12.32
C GLN A 107 -17.19 24.78 12.06
N ALA A 108 -16.68 25.95 12.48
CA ALA A 108 -17.32 27.23 12.24
C ALA A 108 -17.03 27.81 10.86
N LEU A 109 -15.89 27.44 10.25
CA LEU A 109 -15.46 27.97 8.96
C LEU A 109 -15.84 27.08 7.78
N VAL A 110 -15.78 25.75 7.92
CA VAL A 110 -15.72 24.82 6.78
C VAL A 110 -17.06 24.14 6.55
N ASP A 111 -17.60 24.31 5.35
CA ASP A 111 -18.73 23.57 4.82
C ASP A 111 -18.33 22.26 4.13
N GLU A 112 -19.30 21.40 3.86
CA GLU A 112 -19.08 20.12 3.18
C GLU A 112 -18.49 20.31 1.78
N GLY A 113 -17.33 19.67 1.52
CA GLY A 113 -16.62 19.75 0.25
C GLY A 113 -15.64 20.92 0.12
N GLU A 114 -15.67 21.90 1.02
CA GLU A 114 -14.70 23.01 1.03
C GLU A 114 -13.29 22.52 1.38
N GLU A 115 -12.28 23.22 0.86
CA GLU A 115 -10.88 22.84 0.93
C GLU A 115 -10.14 23.62 2.03
N VAL A 116 -9.27 22.94 2.76
CA VAL A 116 -8.35 23.57 3.71
C VAL A 116 -6.92 23.18 3.37
N ILE A 117 -6.08 24.17 3.07
CA ILE A 117 -4.67 23.97 2.73
C ILE A 117 -3.88 23.68 4.01
N VAL A 118 -3.12 22.58 3.98
CA VAL A 118 -2.30 22.09 5.11
C VAL A 118 -0.87 21.81 4.65
N PRO A 119 0.11 22.67 4.97
CA PRO A 119 1.51 22.41 4.62
C PRO A 119 2.06 21.19 5.35
N ALA A 120 2.63 20.22 4.63
CA ALA A 120 3.36 19.09 5.20
C ALA A 120 4.86 19.40 5.28
N PRO A 121 5.57 19.02 6.37
CA PRO A 121 5.08 18.20 7.48
C PRO A 121 4.12 18.96 8.42
N TYR A 122 2.98 18.34 8.76
CA TYR A 122 1.89 18.96 9.53
C TYR A 122 1.67 18.30 10.90
N TRP A 123 1.04 19.00 11.84
CA TRP A 123 0.54 18.35 13.05
C TRP A 123 -0.64 17.43 12.73
N VAL A 124 -0.56 16.19 13.21
CA VAL A 124 -1.44 15.05 12.85
C VAL A 124 -2.94 15.29 12.94
N THR A 125 -3.37 16.30 13.70
CA THR A 125 -4.80 16.62 13.90
C THR A 125 -5.37 17.52 12.81
N TYR A 126 -4.55 18.35 12.14
CA TYR A 126 -5.07 19.30 11.15
C TYR A 126 -5.91 18.64 10.05
N PRO A 127 -5.42 17.63 9.29
CA PRO A 127 -6.23 17.01 8.24
C PRO A 127 -7.47 16.29 8.80
N GLU A 128 -7.37 15.70 9.99
CA GLU A 128 -8.48 14.97 10.63
C GLU A 128 -9.61 15.91 11.08
N CYS A 129 -9.28 17.10 11.59
CA CYS A 129 -10.29 18.10 11.95
C CYS A 129 -11.06 18.61 10.73
N VAL A 130 -10.36 18.79 9.60
CA VAL A 130 -10.97 19.17 8.31
C VAL A 130 -11.90 18.06 7.83
N ALA A 131 -11.43 16.81 7.82
CA ALA A 131 -12.24 15.66 7.42
C ALA A 131 -13.50 15.47 8.30
N LEU A 132 -13.40 15.74 9.61
CA LEU A 132 -14.54 15.69 10.54
C LEU A 132 -15.62 16.73 10.23
N ALA A 133 -15.23 17.92 9.75
CA ALA A 133 -16.13 18.94 9.23
C ALA A 133 -16.70 18.59 7.84
N LYS A 134 -16.27 17.45 7.26
CA LYS A 134 -16.52 17.06 5.86
C LYS A 134 -15.87 17.97 4.82
N GLY A 135 -14.87 18.76 5.23
CA GLY A 135 -13.98 19.44 4.30
C GLY A 135 -12.94 18.50 3.71
N ARG A 136 -12.20 19.00 2.73
CA ARG A 136 -11.09 18.30 2.05
C ARG A 136 -9.74 18.91 2.45
N PRO A 137 -8.87 18.19 3.17
CA PRO A 137 -7.51 18.68 3.41
C PRO A 137 -6.68 18.62 2.12
N VAL A 138 -6.13 19.76 1.71
CA VAL A 138 -5.22 19.90 0.57
C VAL A 138 -3.81 19.97 1.11
N VAL A 139 -3.11 18.83 1.05
CA VAL A 139 -1.76 18.71 1.60
C VAL A 139 -0.73 19.27 0.62
N VAL A 140 0.02 20.29 1.04
CA VAL A 140 1.10 20.90 0.25
C VAL A 140 2.45 20.50 0.83
N ARG A 141 3.23 19.68 0.11
CA ARG A 141 4.53 19.20 0.60
C ARG A 141 5.58 20.30 0.52
N THR A 142 6.23 20.58 1.65
CA THR A 142 7.39 21.47 1.74
C THR A 142 8.69 20.66 1.78
N ARG A 143 9.83 21.33 1.65
CA ARG A 143 11.16 20.69 1.58
C ARG A 143 12.05 21.15 2.72
N GLU A 144 12.97 20.29 3.14
CA GLU A 144 13.96 20.58 4.19
C GLU A 144 14.90 21.74 3.79
N GLU A 145 15.25 21.85 2.50
CA GLU A 145 16.05 22.94 1.95
C GLU A 145 15.41 24.33 2.15
N ASP A 146 14.07 24.38 2.12
CA ASP A 146 13.30 25.58 2.39
C ASP A 146 13.01 25.77 3.89
N GLY A 147 13.53 24.89 4.75
CA GLY A 147 13.24 24.83 6.19
C GLY A 147 11.82 24.39 6.50
N PHE A 148 11.22 23.58 5.64
CA PHE A 148 9.85 23.09 5.71
C PHE A 148 8.79 24.20 5.73
N ARG A 149 9.06 25.29 5.01
CA ARG A 149 8.16 26.44 4.90
C ARG A 149 7.40 26.38 3.58
N LEU A 150 6.13 26.75 3.63
CA LEU A 150 5.29 26.97 2.47
C LEU A 150 5.81 28.20 1.71
N THR A 151 5.95 28.08 0.39
CA THR A 151 6.32 29.22 -0.46
C THR A 151 5.06 29.88 -1.04
N PRO A 152 5.12 31.17 -1.42
CA PRO A 152 4.02 31.86 -2.08
C PRO A 152 3.53 31.16 -3.35
N GLU A 153 4.44 30.60 -4.13
CA GLU A 153 4.14 29.91 -5.39
C GLU A 153 3.38 28.61 -5.10
N ALA A 154 3.82 27.84 -4.11
CA ALA A 154 3.16 26.61 -3.69
C ALA A 154 1.78 26.88 -3.08
N LEU A 155 1.63 27.98 -2.32
CA LEU A 155 0.34 28.43 -1.83
C LEU A 155 -0.60 28.78 -2.99
N LYS A 156 -0.16 29.63 -3.91
CA LYS A 156 -0.95 30.05 -5.07
C LYS A 156 -1.39 28.88 -5.94
N ALA A 157 -0.52 27.89 -6.13
CA ALA A 157 -0.84 26.69 -6.90
C ALA A 157 -1.85 25.76 -6.21
N ALA A 158 -1.96 25.83 -4.87
CA ALA A 158 -2.87 25.00 -4.09
C ALA A 158 -4.26 25.64 -3.90
N ILE A 159 -4.41 26.94 -4.18
CA ILE A 159 -5.68 27.66 -4.06
C ILE A 159 -6.61 27.27 -5.21
N SER A 160 -7.86 27.00 -4.85
CA SER A 160 -8.98 26.72 -5.74
C SER A 160 -10.20 27.56 -5.31
N PRO A 161 -11.26 27.68 -6.13
CA PRO A 161 -12.50 28.34 -5.72
C PRO A 161 -13.19 27.71 -4.49
N ALA A 162 -12.85 26.48 -4.11
CA ALA A 162 -13.37 25.83 -2.91
C ALA A 162 -12.46 26.03 -1.69
N THR A 163 -11.33 26.74 -1.82
CA THR A 163 -10.39 26.97 -0.71
C THR A 163 -10.98 27.92 0.32
N LYS A 164 -11.27 27.40 1.50
CA LYS A 164 -11.83 28.16 2.61
C LYS A 164 -10.78 28.70 3.57
N ALA A 165 -9.72 27.93 3.81
CA ALA A 165 -8.70 28.30 4.77
C ALA A 165 -7.32 27.74 4.46
N LEU A 166 -6.29 28.42 4.96
CA LEU A 166 -4.92 27.95 5.10
C LEU A 166 -4.62 27.75 6.59
N ILE A 167 -4.11 26.58 6.97
CA ILE A 167 -3.53 26.37 8.30
C ILE A 167 -2.04 26.66 8.23
N LEU A 168 -1.58 27.65 9.00
CA LEU A 168 -0.18 28.03 9.13
C LEU A 168 0.26 27.84 10.59
N ASN A 169 1.07 26.80 10.84
CA ASN A 169 1.64 26.55 12.16
C ASN A 169 3.07 27.11 12.25
N ASN A 170 3.26 28.12 13.10
CA ASN A 170 4.50 28.88 13.19
C ASN A 170 4.79 29.29 14.64
N PRO A 171 5.90 28.84 15.27
CA PRO A 171 6.79 27.75 14.85
C PRO A 171 6.08 26.39 14.71
N SER A 172 6.60 25.55 13.82
CA SER A 172 5.94 24.29 13.41
C SER A 172 6.16 23.10 14.36
N ASN A 173 5.12 22.30 14.56
CA ASN A 173 5.19 20.89 14.91
C ASN A 173 4.86 20.07 13.66
N PRO A 174 5.80 19.26 13.12
CA PRO A 174 6.92 18.63 13.84
C PRO A 174 8.30 19.25 13.62
N THR A 175 8.45 20.27 12.77
CA THR A 175 9.77 20.63 12.22
C THR A 175 10.55 21.63 13.06
N GLY A 176 9.87 22.39 13.92
CA GLY A 176 10.40 23.55 14.63
C GLY A 176 10.82 24.70 13.71
N GLY A 177 10.46 24.64 12.42
CA GLY A 177 10.64 25.71 11.45
C GLY A 177 9.79 26.92 11.81
N ALA A 178 10.38 28.10 11.67
CA ALA A 178 9.67 29.37 11.79
C ALA A 178 9.92 30.25 10.55
N TYR A 179 8.95 31.11 10.24
CA TYR A 179 9.00 32.03 9.10
C TYR A 179 9.53 33.39 9.52
N THR A 180 10.43 33.96 8.72
CA THR A 180 10.82 35.36 8.87
C THR A 180 9.66 36.28 8.49
N ARG A 181 9.70 37.53 8.94
CA ARG A 181 8.71 38.54 8.58
C ARG A 181 8.53 38.67 7.07
N ASP A 182 9.62 38.69 6.30
CA ASP A 182 9.57 38.86 4.84
C ASP A 182 8.93 37.66 4.15
N GLN A 183 9.19 36.44 4.65
CA GLN A 183 8.53 35.23 4.15
C GLN A 183 7.03 35.26 4.43
N LEU A 184 6.63 35.69 5.62
CA LEU A 184 5.21 35.82 5.96
C LEU A 184 4.53 36.93 5.14
N LEU A 185 5.21 38.06 4.89
CA LEU A 185 4.70 39.11 4.00
C LEU A 185 4.44 38.58 2.59
N ALA A 186 5.36 37.79 2.04
CA ALA A 186 5.17 37.20 0.72
C ALA A 186 3.96 36.25 0.65
N LEU A 187 3.69 35.48 1.72
CA LEU A 187 2.47 34.69 1.84
C LEU A 187 1.22 35.58 2.00
N ALA A 188 1.31 36.64 2.80
CA ALA A 188 0.21 37.58 3.02
C ALA A 188 -0.22 38.27 1.72
N GLU A 189 0.71 38.61 0.83
CA GLU A 189 0.36 39.18 -0.49
C GLU A 189 -0.48 38.22 -1.35
N VAL A 190 -0.23 36.91 -1.27
CA VAL A 190 -1.10 35.91 -1.92
C VAL A 190 -2.49 35.89 -1.27
N VAL A 191 -2.55 35.84 0.06
CA VAL A 191 -3.81 35.77 0.82
C VAL A 191 -4.70 37.02 0.63
N LYS A 192 -4.11 38.21 0.46
CA LYS A 192 -4.87 39.45 0.26
C LYS A 192 -5.78 39.38 -0.97
N GLY A 193 -5.33 38.73 -2.04
CA GLY A 193 -6.07 38.58 -3.30
C GLY A 193 -7.19 37.54 -3.29
N GLU A 194 -7.31 36.74 -2.23
CA GLU A 194 -8.16 35.54 -2.21
C GLU A 194 -9.21 35.60 -1.08
N ASP A 195 -10.38 35.00 -1.28
CA ASP A 195 -11.43 34.91 -0.25
C ASP A 195 -11.25 33.69 0.67
N LEU A 196 -10.15 33.67 1.42
CA LEU A 196 -9.82 32.60 2.36
C LEU A 196 -9.37 33.13 3.72
N TYR A 197 -9.55 32.32 4.76
CA TYR A 197 -9.04 32.58 6.10
C TYR A 197 -7.64 31.99 6.32
N VAL A 198 -6.85 32.61 7.19
CA VAL A 198 -5.60 32.02 7.71
C VAL A 198 -5.81 31.61 9.17
N VAL A 199 -5.72 30.32 9.42
CA VAL A 199 -5.66 29.75 10.77
C VAL A 199 -4.20 29.76 11.20
N ALA A 200 -3.81 30.78 11.96
CA ALA A 200 -2.46 30.94 12.46
C ALA A 200 -2.31 30.20 13.80
N ASP A 201 -1.85 28.95 13.77
CA ASP A 201 -1.54 28.20 14.98
C ASP A 201 -0.15 28.64 15.50
N GLU A 202 -0.19 29.52 16.48
CA GLU A 202 0.96 30.23 17.05
C GLU A 202 1.25 29.73 18.49
N ILE A 203 0.83 28.52 18.84
CA ILE A 203 0.98 27.92 20.17
C ILE A 203 2.45 27.82 20.67
N TYR A 204 3.43 27.90 19.75
CA TYR A 204 4.86 27.90 20.04
C TYR A 204 5.52 29.28 19.89
N ALA A 205 4.75 30.37 19.69
CA ALA A 205 5.27 31.70 19.37
C ALA A 205 6.31 32.25 20.36
N SER A 206 6.15 31.95 21.65
CA SER A 206 7.12 32.35 22.68
C SER A 206 8.36 31.44 22.74
N LEU A 207 8.29 30.23 22.19
CA LEU A 207 9.35 29.22 22.26
C LEU A 207 10.24 29.32 21.02
N VAL A 208 10.97 30.43 20.91
CA VAL A 208 11.92 30.72 19.82
C VAL A 208 13.35 30.87 20.34
N TYR A 209 14.32 30.60 19.48
CA TYR A 209 15.73 30.43 19.85
C TYR A 209 16.65 31.34 19.07
N ASP A 210 17.92 31.44 19.51
CA ASP A 210 18.98 32.17 18.82
C ASP A 210 18.61 33.64 18.52
N ASN A 211 17.83 34.27 19.41
CA ASN A 211 17.27 35.61 19.24
C ASN A 211 16.38 35.79 17.99
N PHE A 212 15.82 34.70 17.46
CA PHE A 212 14.86 34.75 16.38
C PHE A 212 13.65 35.60 16.78
N LYS A 213 13.32 36.59 15.95
CA LYS A 213 12.16 37.47 16.19
C LYS A 213 10.92 36.85 15.55
N PHE A 214 10.04 36.32 16.38
CA PHE A 214 8.73 35.85 15.94
C PHE A 214 7.90 37.02 15.37
N THR A 215 7.08 36.75 14.37
CA THR A 215 6.08 37.68 13.83
C THR A 215 4.77 36.93 13.71
N SER A 216 3.73 37.41 14.41
CA SER A 216 2.38 36.88 14.23
C SER A 216 1.88 37.22 12.84
N PHE A 217 1.16 36.29 12.19
CA PHE A 217 0.66 36.54 10.84
C PHE A 217 -0.33 37.72 10.80
N ALA A 218 -1.11 37.88 11.87
CA ALA A 218 -2.04 39.01 12.02
C ALA A 218 -1.34 40.37 12.23
N ALA A 219 -0.04 40.39 12.55
CA ALA A 219 0.73 41.62 12.74
C ALA A 219 1.19 42.27 11.42
N LEU A 220 0.94 41.62 10.27
CA LEU A 220 1.44 42.05 8.96
C LEU A 220 0.62 43.17 8.32
N GLY A 221 -0.58 43.45 8.84
CA GLY A 221 -1.48 44.50 8.34
C GLY A 221 -2.92 44.28 8.81
N GLU A 222 -3.72 45.35 8.85
CA GLU A 222 -5.13 45.26 9.27
C GLU A 222 -6.01 44.48 8.27
N ASP A 223 -5.64 44.49 6.98
CA ASP A 223 -6.26 43.66 5.94
C ASP A 223 -5.99 42.16 6.16
N VAL A 224 -4.74 41.81 6.50
CA VAL A 224 -4.33 40.43 6.84
C VAL A 224 -5.01 39.97 8.13
N LYS A 225 -5.01 40.82 9.16
CA LYS A 225 -5.62 40.55 10.46
C LYS A 225 -7.12 40.23 10.35
N LYS A 226 -7.85 40.91 9.47
CA LYS A 226 -9.29 40.64 9.23
C LYS A 226 -9.56 39.26 8.63
N LYS A 227 -8.57 38.62 8.01
CA LYS A 227 -8.65 37.25 7.49
C LYS A 227 -7.95 36.22 8.38
N THR A 228 -7.37 36.64 9.50
CA THR A 228 -6.54 35.77 10.34
C THR A 228 -7.23 35.45 11.65
N VAL A 229 -7.25 34.16 11.99
CA VAL A 229 -7.63 33.68 13.32
C VAL A 229 -6.40 33.07 13.98
N ILE A 230 -5.88 33.74 15.00
CA ILE A 230 -4.78 33.26 15.83
C ILE A 230 -5.32 32.16 16.74
N VAL A 231 -4.64 31.02 16.80
CA VAL A 231 -4.85 30.00 17.82
C VAL A 231 -3.60 29.89 18.69
N ASN A 232 -3.75 30.00 20.00
CA ASN A 232 -2.64 29.95 20.95
C ASN A 232 -3.14 29.46 22.33
N GLY A 233 -2.29 29.48 23.36
CA GLY A 233 -2.68 29.02 24.68
C GLY A 233 -1.52 28.82 25.65
N VAL A 234 -1.86 28.34 26.85
CA VAL A 234 -0.88 28.26 27.96
C VAL A 234 -0.12 26.94 28.02
N SER A 235 -0.52 25.95 27.20
CA SER A 235 -0.02 24.58 27.31
C SER A 235 1.49 24.45 27.14
N LYS A 236 2.11 25.28 26.31
CA LYS A 236 3.52 25.13 25.91
C LYS A 236 4.42 26.14 26.60
N SER A 237 4.10 27.43 26.52
CA SER A 237 4.90 28.50 27.11
C SER A 237 4.93 28.47 28.64
N TYR A 238 3.89 27.93 29.29
CA TYR A 238 3.77 27.94 30.76
C TYR A 238 3.77 26.54 31.40
N SER A 239 4.10 25.49 30.64
CA SER A 239 4.00 24.09 31.10
C SER A 239 2.63 23.76 31.73
N MET A 240 1.55 24.04 31.00
CA MET A 240 0.16 23.85 31.45
C MET A 240 -0.64 22.88 30.58
N THR A 241 0.01 21.86 30.03
CA THR A 241 -0.60 20.82 29.17
C THR A 241 -1.85 20.18 29.77
N GLY A 242 -1.79 19.80 31.05
CA GLY A 242 -2.89 19.15 31.77
C GLY A 242 -4.05 20.06 32.18
N TRP A 243 -3.85 21.38 32.20
CA TRP A 243 -4.88 22.36 32.59
C TRP A 243 -5.92 22.60 31.49
N ARG A 244 -5.58 22.24 30.25
CA ARG A 244 -6.48 22.30 29.08
C ARG A 244 -7.05 23.70 28.82
N ILE A 245 -6.20 24.72 28.71
CA ILE A 245 -6.60 26.07 28.28
C ILE A 245 -5.88 26.47 26.99
N GLY A 246 -6.67 26.93 26.02
CA GLY A 246 -6.23 27.59 24.80
C GLY A 246 -7.25 28.63 24.38
N PHE A 247 -6.91 29.44 23.38
CA PHE A 247 -7.79 30.48 22.89
C PHE A 247 -7.67 30.65 21.37
N ALA A 248 -8.70 31.26 20.78
CA ALA A 248 -8.62 31.84 19.45
C ALA A 248 -8.90 33.35 19.49
N ALA A 249 -8.23 34.12 18.64
CA ALA A 249 -8.43 35.57 18.47
C ALA A 249 -8.57 35.92 16.99
N GLY A 250 -9.65 36.59 16.59
CA GLY A 250 -9.96 36.81 15.17
C GLY A 250 -11.16 37.71 14.90
N PRO A 251 -11.74 37.68 13.69
CA PRO A 251 -12.96 38.43 13.38
C PRO A 251 -14.11 38.03 14.31
N ALA A 252 -14.85 39.01 14.81
CA ALA A 252 -15.91 38.77 15.82
C ALA A 252 -16.95 37.75 15.34
N GLU A 253 -17.33 37.80 14.06
CA GLU A 253 -18.29 36.86 13.46
C GLU A 253 -17.81 35.40 13.53
N VAL A 254 -16.53 35.15 13.23
CA VAL A 254 -15.94 33.80 13.32
C VAL A 254 -15.91 33.36 14.79
N ILE A 255 -15.51 34.23 15.70
CA ILE A 255 -15.43 33.94 17.14
C ILE A 255 -16.81 33.65 17.73
N ASP A 256 -17.85 34.38 17.31
CA ASP A 256 -19.24 34.13 17.67
C ASP A 256 -19.71 32.77 17.13
N GLY A 257 -19.36 32.43 15.89
CA GLY A 257 -19.60 31.10 15.31
C GLY A 257 -18.95 29.98 16.13
N MET A 258 -17.67 30.14 16.51
CA MET A 258 -16.97 29.22 17.39
C MET A 258 -17.66 29.10 18.76
N SER A 259 -18.15 30.20 19.33
CA SER A 259 -18.87 30.21 20.61
C SER A 259 -20.17 29.41 20.54
N LYS A 260 -20.91 29.49 19.43
CA LYS A 260 -22.14 28.69 19.22
C LYS A 260 -21.84 27.19 19.16
N ILE A 261 -20.76 26.80 18.48
CA ILE A 261 -20.32 25.40 18.48
C ILE A 261 -19.91 24.99 19.90
N GLN A 262 -19.10 25.80 20.58
CA GLN A 262 -18.58 25.50 21.91
C GLN A 262 -19.68 25.35 22.97
N SER A 263 -20.74 26.17 22.91
CA SER A 263 -21.87 26.08 23.84
C SER A 263 -22.60 24.74 23.77
N HIS A 264 -22.57 24.07 22.60
CA HIS A 264 -23.19 22.76 22.40
C HIS A 264 -22.21 21.57 22.53
N THR A 265 -20.90 21.81 22.62
CA THR A 265 -19.90 20.74 22.79
C THR A 265 -19.42 20.61 24.23
N THR A 266 -19.02 21.72 24.85
CA THR A 266 -18.32 21.74 26.15
C THR A 266 -18.82 22.81 27.12
N SER A 267 -19.72 23.69 26.68
CA SER A 267 -20.13 24.90 27.40
C SER A 267 -18.97 25.90 27.61
N ASN A 268 -18.25 25.82 28.71
CA ASN A 268 -17.10 26.69 29.02
C ASN A 268 -15.88 25.86 29.41
N ALA A 269 -14.69 26.41 29.20
CA ALA A 269 -13.46 25.81 29.72
C ALA A 269 -13.45 25.79 31.26
N CYS A 270 -12.69 24.88 31.87
CA CYS A 270 -12.62 24.71 33.33
C CYS A 270 -12.35 26.04 34.05
N SER A 271 -13.24 26.43 34.98
CA SER A 271 -13.18 27.72 35.68
C SER A 271 -11.89 27.92 36.48
N ILE A 272 -11.40 26.87 37.14
CA ILE A 272 -10.14 26.86 37.89
C ILE A 272 -8.96 27.10 36.95
N ALA A 273 -8.93 26.40 35.82
CA ALA A 273 -7.86 26.54 34.85
C ALA A 273 -7.86 27.91 34.16
N GLN A 274 -9.04 28.53 33.98
CA GLN A 274 -9.13 29.91 33.50
C GLN A 274 -8.51 30.90 34.49
N LYS A 275 -8.73 30.74 35.81
CA LYS A 275 -8.11 31.59 36.84
C LYS A 275 -6.58 31.40 36.92
N ALA A 276 -6.09 30.17 36.80
CA ALA A 276 -4.65 29.91 36.69
C ALA A 276 -4.05 30.54 35.42
N SER A 277 -4.77 30.45 34.29
CA SER A 277 -4.31 31.02 33.01
C SER A 277 -4.33 32.56 33.00
N LEU A 278 -5.20 33.19 33.80
CA LEU A 278 -5.19 34.63 34.00
C LEU A 278 -3.86 35.07 34.62
N GLU A 279 -3.44 34.38 35.69
CA GLU A 279 -2.13 34.61 36.32
C GLU A 279 -0.96 34.30 35.37
N ALA A 280 -1.11 33.32 34.47
CA ALA A 280 -0.08 33.05 33.46
C ALA A 280 0.17 34.26 32.54
N TYR A 281 -0.88 34.98 32.13
CA TYR A 281 -0.76 36.13 31.23
C TYR A 281 -0.46 37.45 31.94
N ASP A 282 -1.06 37.71 33.11
CA ASP A 282 -0.86 38.96 33.85
C ASP A 282 0.36 38.93 34.78
N GLY A 283 0.76 37.73 35.20
CA GLY A 283 1.87 37.51 36.11
C GLY A 283 3.25 37.64 35.44
N PRO A 284 4.31 37.42 36.22
CA PRO A 284 5.68 37.58 35.75
C PRO A 284 6.08 36.52 34.71
N GLN A 285 6.88 36.95 33.72
CA GLN A 285 7.25 36.14 32.56
C GLN A 285 8.66 35.52 32.62
N TYR A 286 9.38 35.69 33.74
CA TYR A 286 10.77 35.22 33.87
C TYR A 286 10.89 33.69 33.79
N GLU A 287 9.87 32.94 34.21
CA GLU A 287 9.85 31.47 34.09
C GLU A 287 9.81 31.01 32.63
N VAL A 288 9.07 31.73 31.78
CA VAL A 288 9.02 31.46 30.33
C VAL A 288 10.41 31.64 29.73
N ALA A 289 11.09 32.75 30.04
CA ALA A 289 12.45 33.01 29.60
C ALA A 289 13.45 31.93 30.05
N ARG A 290 13.32 31.46 31.30
CA ARG A 290 14.14 30.35 31.83
C ARG A 290 13.93 29.05 31.06
N MET A 291 12.67 28.69 30.78
CA MET A 291 12.34 27.49 30.00
C MET A 291 12.86 27.57 28.57
N ILE A 292 12.76 28.74 27.91
CA ILE A 292 13.30 28.96 26.56
C ILE A 292 14.81 28.71 26.52
N ALA A 293 15.56 29.27 27.47
CA ALA A 293 17.01 29.09 27.54
C ALA A 293 17.41 27.62 27.71
N GLU A 294 16.69 26.89 28.57
CA GLU A 294 16.92 25.46 28.80
C GLU A 294 16.53 24.62 27.57
N PHE A 295 15.41 24.90 26.90
CA PHE A 295 15.07 24.24 25.64
C PHE A 295 16.10 24.51 24.53
N GLN A 296 16.63 25.74 24.44
CA GLN A 296 17.70 26.05 23.50
C GLN A 296 18.95 25.21 23.76
N ARG A 297 19.34 25.06 25.03
CA ARG A 297 20.45 24.19 25.44
C ARG A 297 20.21 22.74 25.01
N ARG A 298 19.02 22.21 25.29
CA ARG A 298 18.60 20.83 24.93
C ARG A 298 18.61 20.61 23.42
N ARG A 299 18.03 21.53 22.65
CA ARG A 299 18.06 21.53 21.18
C ARG A 299 19.50 21.47 20.66
N ASN A 300 20.37 22.34 21.16
CA ASN A 300 21.77 22.42 20.72
C ASN A 300 22.51 21.11 21.01
N TYR A 301 22.30 20.53 22.19
CA TYR A 301 22.87 19.24 22.54
C TYR A 301 22.41 18.13 21.58
N CYS A 302 21.09 17.98 21.38
CA CYS A 302 20.57 16.96 20.48
C CYS A 302 21.03 17.16 19.03
N LEU A 303 21.08 18.40 18.52
CA LEU A 303 21.62 18.69 17.18
C LEU A 303 23.09 18.28 17.05
N MET A 304 23.92 18.62 18.04
CA MET A 304 25.33 18.20 18.08
C MET A 304 25.45 16.67 18.01
N ARG A 305 24.63 15.95 18.78
CA ARG A 305 24.62 14.48 18.80
C ARG A 305 24.18 13.87 17.48
N LEU A 306 23.12 14.41 16.88
CA LEU A 306 22.60 13.94 15.59
C LEU A 306 23.56 14.24 14.44
N ALA A 307 24.25 15.38 14.45
CA ALA A 307 25.24 15.75 13.44
C ALA A 307 26.45 14.78 13.40
N ALA A 308 26.72 14.07 14.50
CA ALA A 308 27.76 13.06 14.56
C ALA A 308 27.36 11.71 13.90
N VAL A 309 26.09 11.55 13.49
CA VAL A 309 25.59 10.31 12.88
C VAL A 309 25.71 10.37 11.36
N PRO A 310 26.54 9.52 10.71
CA PRO A 310 26.69 9.53 9.26
C PRO A 310 25.37 9.22 8.53
N GLY A 311 25.04 10.05 7.53
CA GLY A 311 23.85 9.90 6.69
C GLY A 311 22.57 10.52 7.26
N LEU A 312 22.62 11.14 8.44
CA LEU A 312 21.49 11.85 9.02
C LEU A 312 21.65 13.36 8.76
N SER A 313 20.61 14.00 8.21
CA SER A 313 20.48 15.46 8.20
C SER A 313 19.40 15.89 9.17
N CYS A 314 19.53 17.08 9.74
CA CYS A 314 18.50 17.64 10.60
C CYS A 314 18.52 19.15 10.46
N PHE A 315 17.43 19.70 9.93
CA PHE A 315 17.19 21.14 9.97
C PHE A 315 17.30 21.68 11.40
N LYS A 316 18.01 22.78 11.60
CA LYS A 316 18.12 23.47 12.89
C LYS A 316 16.83 24.27 13.14
N PRO A 317 15.95 23.85 14.08
CA PRO A 317 14.69 24.55 14.31
C PRO A 317 14.91 25.90 14.98
N GLN A 318 14.11 26.90 14.58
CA GLN A 318 14.10 28.23 15.18
C GLN A 318 13.16 28.30 16.40
N GLY A 319 12.25 27.34 16.56
CA GLY A 319 11.35 27.30 17.71
C GLY A 319 10.70 25.94 17.96
N ALA A 320 9.63 25.93 18.76
CA ALA A 320 8.99 24.73 19.33
C ALA A 320 9.99 23.86 20.10
N PHE A 321 9.71 22.58 20.37
CA PHE A 321 10.67 21.69 21.05
C PHE A 321 10.86 20.35 20.35
N TYR A 322 10.89 20.39 19.02
CA TYR A 322 11.00 19.21 18.17
C TYR A 322 12.21 19.27 17.26
N LEU A 323 12.82 18.12 17.01
CA LEU A 323 13.73 17.88 15.90
C LEU A 323 13.04 16.95 14.91
N PHE A 324 13.32 17.17 13.63
CA PHE A 324 12.76 16.39 12.53
C PHE A 324 13.86 15.90 11.59
N PRO A 325 14.77 15.02 12.06
CA PRO A 325 15.86 14.54 11.26
C PRO A 325 15.40 13.67 10.09
N ASN A 326 16.08 13.84 8.96
CA ASN A 326 15.97 12.99 7.79
C ASN A 326 16.70 11.67 8.06
N VAL A 327 15.98 10.56 7.92
CA VAL A 327 16.49 9.21 8.21
C VAL A 327 16.50 8.32 6.98
N LYS A 328 16.25 8.89 5.80
CA LYS A 328 16.18 8.14 4.54
C LYS A 328 17.43 7.30 4.27
N ALA A 329 18.60 7.76 4.69
CA ALA A 329 19.85 7.00 4.53
C ALA A 329 19.90 5.69 5.33
N PHE A 330 18.99 5.49 6.28
CA PHE A 330 18.84 4.25 7.04
C PHE A 330 17.81 3.31 6.42
N TYR A 331 17.07 3.76 5.41
CA TYR A 331 16.24 2.86 4.62
C TYR A 331 17.13 1.91 3.85
N ASP A 332 16.62 0.71 3.67
CA ASP A 332 17.34 -0.44 3.12
C ASP A 332 18.50 -0.98 3.96
N LYS A 333 18.80 -0.41 5.13
CA LYS A 333 19.63 -1.07 6.14
C LYS A 333 18.84 -2.16 6.87
N GLU A 334 19.55 -3.07 7.54
CA GLU A 334 18.94 -4.15 8.31
C GLU A 334 19.48 -4.24 9.74
N ALA A 335 18.63 -4.72 10.64
CA ALA A 335 19.00 -5.21 11.96
C ALA A 335 18.37 -6.59 12.16
N ASN A 336 19.17 -7.56 12.60
CA ASN A 336 18.71 -8.92 12.91
C ASN A 336 17.90 -9.58 11.76
N GLY A 337 18.27 -9.32 10.49
CA GLY A 337 17.59 -9.83 9.29
C GLY A 337 16.29 -9.12 8.92
N ALA A 338 15.86 -8.10 9.68
CA ALA A 338 14.71 -7.26 9.36
C ALA A 338 15.17 -5.95 8.71
N LYS A 339 14.68 -5.70 7.50
CA LYS A 339 14.98 -4.50 6.70
C LYS A 339 14.15 -3.30 7.17
N ILE A 340 14.78 -2.15 7.36
CA ILE A 340 14.10 -0.88 7.61
C ILE A 340 13.60 -0.33 6.27
N ARG A 341 12.28 -0.15 6.13
CA ARG A 341 11.64 0.22 4.86
C ARG A 341 11.01 1.62 4.84
N ASN A 342 10.73 2.18 6.01
CA ASN A 342 10.01 3.44 6.19
C ASN A 342 10.19 3.95 7.63
N SER A 343 9.62 5.11 7.95
CA SER A 343 9.77 5.75 9.25
C SER A 343 9.14 4.93 10.38
N TYR A 344 8.08 4.15 10.13
CA TYR A 344 7.51 3.21 11.10
C TYR A 344 8.47 2.09 11.45
N GLY A 345 9.08 1.47 10.44
CA GLY A 345 10.07 0.41 10.63
C GLY A 345 11.23 0.90 11.50
N LEU A 346 11.70 2.13 11.24
CA LEU A 346 12.76 2.73 12.04
C LEU A 346 12.31 3.06 13.46
N ALA A 347 11.12 3.65 13.64
CA ALA A 347 10.57 3.95 14.96
C ALA A 347 10.38 2.69 15.82
N TYR A 348 9.91 1.61 15.20
CA TYR A 348 9.77 0.32 15.87
C TYR A 348 11.13 -0.31 16.21
N TYR A 349 12.11 -0.17 15.32
CA TYR A 349 13.48 -0.60 15.58
C TYR A 349 14.09 0.14 16.77
N LEU A 350 14.02 1.48 16.79
CA LEU A 350 14.53 2.29 17.92
C LEU A 350 13.79 1.99 19.23
N LEU A 351 12.48 1.72 19.17
CA LEU A 351 11.74 1.31 20.37
C LEU A 351 12.23 -0.05 20.91
N LYS A 352 12.47 -1.03 20.05
CA LYS A 352 12.90 -2.38 20.47
C LYS A 352 14.37 -2.45 20.87
N GLU A 353 15.25 -1.96 20.00
CA GLU A 353 16.70 -2.08 20.15
C GLU A 353 17.25 -1.00 21.08
N ALA A 354 16.88 0.27 20.82
CA ALA A 354 17.37 1.40 21.60
C ALA A 354 16.51 1.69 22.83
N ARG A 355 15.34 1.07 23.00
CA ARG A 355 14.39 1.42 24.08
C ARG A 355 14.06 2.92 24.09
N VAL A 356 13.95 3.52 22.90
CA VAL A 356 13.57 4.93 22.72
C VAL A 356 12.29 5.02 21.89
N ALA A 357 11.24 5.61 22.45
CA ALA A 357 9.99 5.86 21.73
C ALA A 357 10.06 7.19 20.98
N ILE A 358 9.74 7.17 19.69
CA ILE A 358 9.75 8.33 18.78
C ILE A 358 8.50 8.31 17.89
N VAL A 359 8.23 9.37 17.13
CA VAL A 359 7.08 9.39 16.19
C VAL A 359 7.57 9.30 14.74
N PRO A 360 7.04 8.38 13.92
CA PRO A 360 7.37 8.27 12.50
C PRO A 360 6.92 9.50 11.71
N GLY A 361 7.74 9.94 10.76
CA GLY A 361 7.48 11.10 9.90
C GLY A 361 6.24 10.97 9.03
N ASP A 362 5.87 9.73 8.64
CA ASP A 362 4.66 9.46 7.86
C ASP A 362 3.38 9.97 8.55
N ALA A 363 3.33 9.91 9.88
CA ALA A 363 2.19 10.44 10.65
C ALA A 363 1.98 11.96 10.44
N PHE A 364 3.03 12.67 10.00
CA PHE A 364 3.03 14.11 9.70
C PHE A 364 3.03 14.39 8.19
N GLY A 365 2.86 13.36 7.35
CA GLY A 365 2.88 13.47 5.88
C GLY A 365 4.29 13.49 5.25
N ALA A 366 5.32 13.08 5.98
CA ALA A 366 6.72 13.12 5.52
C ALA A 366 7.51 11.87 5.95
N ASP A 367 7.33 10.75 5.24
CA ASP A 367 7.88 9.44 5.62
C ASP A 367 9.41 9.36 5.60
N ASP A 368 10.15 10.30 5.00
CA ASP A 368 11.62 10.29 5.03
C ASP A 368 12.22 10.74 6.39
N TYR A 369 11.37 11.08 7.36
CA TYR A 369 11.75 11.74 8.62
C TYR A 369 11.25 11.00 9.87
N ILE A 370 11.74 11.41 11.04
CA ILE A 370 11.19 11.05 12.35
C ILE A 370 11.10 12.29 13.24
N ARG A 371 10.15 12.34 14.18
CA ARG A 371 10.07 13.43 15.16
C ARG A 371 10.63 13.00 16.51
N LEU A 372 11.53 13.83 17.05
CA LEU A 372 12.09 13.73 18.39
C LEU A 372 11.67 14.95 19.20
N SER A 373 10.99 14.75 20.32
CA SER A 373 10.74 15.81 21.31
C SER A 373 11.95 15.93 22.23
N TYR A 374 12.49 17.14 22.40
CA TYR A 374 13.51 17.43 23.41
C TYR A 374 12.93 18.08 24.67
N ALA A 375 11.62 17.92 24.90
CA ALA A 375 10.94 18.36 26.10
C ALA A 375 11.05 17.34 27.24
N THR A 376 12.28 16.98 27.59
CA THR A 376 12.59 16.10 28.72
C THR A 376 13.94 16.49 29.32
N SER A 377 14.30 15.89 30.45
CA SER A 377 15.52 16.23 31.18
C SER A 377 16.77 15.98 30.33
N MET A 378 17.82 16.78 30.56
CA MET A 378 19.12 16.58 29.92
C MET A 378 19.64 15.14 30.08
N ALA A 379 19.45 14.52 31.25
CA ALA A 379 19.84 13.14 31.50
C ALA A 379 19.12 12.14 30.57
N ASN A 380 17.81 12.33 30.33
CA ASN A 380 17.07 11.52 29.37
C ASN A 380 17.52 11.78 27.93
N LEU A 381 17.85 13.02 27.58
CA LEU A 381 18.37 13.37 26.26
C LEU A 381 19.74 12.76 26.00
N GLU A 382 20.68 12.88 26.95
CA GLU A 382 22.01 12.26 26.87
C GLU A 382 21.88 10.75 26.64
N LYS A 383 21.12 10.08 27.52
CA LYS A 383 20.85 8.65 27.45
C LYS A 383 20.16 8.21 26.16
N SER A 384 19.13 8.93 25.70
CA SER A 384 18.41 8.57 24.47
C SER A 384 19.23 8.84 23.22
N MET A 385 19.98 9.94 23.17
CA MET A 385 20.89 10.23 22.05
C MET A 385 22.01 9.18 21.98
N ASP A 386 22.59 8.77 23.11
CA ASP A 386 23.56 7.65 23.15
C ASP A 386 22.99 6.38 22.53
N ARG A 387 21.80 5.98 22.99
CA ARG A 387 21.12 4.77 22.51
C ARG A 387 20.73 4.86 21.02
N ILE A 388 20.27 6.02 20.56
CA ILE A 388 19.93 6.24 19.14
C ILE A 388 21.19 6.15 18.28
N VAL A 389 22.26 6.86 18.65
CA VAL A 389 23.53 6.85 17.89
C VAL A 389 24.10 5.44 17.82
N GLU A 390 24.11 4.72 18.95
CA GLU A 390 24.58 3.33 19.00
C GLU A 390 23.72 2.40 18.13
N ALA A 391 22.39 2.47 18.24
CA ALA A 391 21.50 1.63 17.45
C ALA A 391 21.60 1.92 15.95
N LEU A 392 21.63 3.19 15.55
CA LEU A 392 21.82 3.56 14.14
C LEU A 392 23.20 3.10 13.62
N GLY A 393 24.23 3.08 14.48
CA GLY A 393 25.55 2.54 14.16
C GLY A 393 25.58 1.01 14.00
N LYS A 394 24.67 0.28 14.67
CA LYS A 394 24.50 -1.18 14.52
C LYS A 394 23.82 -1.58 13.21
N LEU A 395 23.09 -0.66 12.58
CA LEU A 395 22.45 -0.92 11.29
C LEU A 395 23.50 -1.19 10.23
N LYS A 396 23.46 -2.39 9.66
CA LYS A 396 24.36 -2.78 8.58
C LYS A 396 23.70 -2.40 7.28
N THR A 397 24.49 -1.89 6.32
CA THR A 397 24.07 -1.95 4.92
C THR A 397 23.66 -3.39 4.68
N ALA A 398 22.39 -3.61 4.35
CA ALA A 398 21.90 -4.96 4.14
C ALA A 398 22.87 -5.58 3.15
N LYS A 399 23.61 -6.61 3.59
CA LYS A 399 24.53 -7.25 2.67
C LYS A 399 23.64 -7.64 1.50
N LYS A 400 24.02 -7.29 0.27
CA LYS A 400 23.51 -7.98 -0.92
C LYS A 400 24.00 -9.44 -0.93
N VAL A 401 23.95 -10.11 0.22
CA VAL A 401 23.65 -11.52 0.30
C VAL A 401 22.17 -11.57 0.00
N GLN A 402 21.85 -11.69 -1.28
CA GLN A 402 20.56 -12.23 -1.67
C GLN A 402 20.57 -13.70 -1.24
N ARG A 403 20.48 -13.97 0.07
CA ARG A 403 19.86 -15.21 0.52
C ARG A 403 18.39 -14.99 0.24
N VAL A 404 18.02 -15.27 -1.01
CA VAL A 404 16.67 -15.74 -1.28
C VAL A 404 16.54 -16.95 -0.35
N ALA A 405 15.90 -16.77 0.80
CA ALA A 405 15.21 -17.91 1.39
C ALA A 405 14.26 -18.34 0.29
N LEU A 406 14.65 -19.39 -0.42
CA LEU A 406 13.90 -19.92 -1.53
C LEU A 406 12.46 -20.08 -1.07
N GLN A 407 11.53 -19.36 -1.69
CA GLN A 407 10.11 -19.52 -1.42
C GLN A 407 9.65 -20.77 -2.16
N ASN A 408 10.08 -21.94 -1.67
CA ASN A 408 9.68 -23.25 -2.19
C ASN A 408 8.59 -23.82 -1.31
N ALA A 409 7.39 -23.94 -1.87
CA ALA A 409 6.35 -24.76 -1.27
C ALA A 409 6.54 -26.22 -1.68
N VAL A 410 6.79 -27.08 -0.70
CA VAL A 410 6.81 -28.53 -0.92
C VAL A 410 5.40 -29.05 -0.70
N THR A 411 4.72 -29.39 -1.79
CA THR A 411 3.33 -29.87 -1.73
C THR A 411 3.30 -31.33 -1.29
N ARG A 412 2.30 -31.69 -0.49
CA ARG A 412 1.97 -33.09 -0.16
C ARG A 412 1.53 -33.85 -1.40
N VAL A 413 0.72 -33.21 -2.24
CA VAL A 413 0.25 -33.78 -3.50
C VAL A 413 1.01 -33.11 -4.64
N LYS A 414 2.05 -33.75 -5.17
CA LYS A 414 2.94 -33.15 -6.17
C LYS A 414 2.39 -33.10 -7.59
N LYS A 415 1.27 -33.79 -7.86
CA LYS A 415 0.69 -33.93 -9.20
C LYS A 415 -0.74 -33.44 -9.22
N ALA A 416 -1.22 -33.10 -10.42
CA ALA A 416 -2.61 -32.79 -10.63
C ALA A 416 -3.50 -33.95 -10.19
N VAL A 417 -4.59 -33.63 -9.48
CA VAL A 417 -5.62 -34.61 -9.10
C VAL A 417 -6.77 -34.60 -10.11
N PRO A 418 -7.48 -35.73 -10.30
CA PRO A 418 -8.63 -35.78 -11.18
C PRO A 418 -9.72 -34.78 -10.78
N VAL A 419 -10.35 -34.17 -11.79
CA VAL A 419 -11.49 -33.27 -11.64
C VAL A 419 -12.76 -33.99 -12.06
N GLU A 420 -13.72 -34.13 -11.15
CA GLU A 420 -15.01 -34.78 -11.39
C GLU A 420 -16.14 -33.75 -11.48
N ALA A 421 -17.05 -33.90 -12.44
CA ALA A 421 -18.26 -33.09 -12.51
C ALA A 421 -19.33 -33.65 -11.56
N VAL A 422 -19.87 -32.80 -10.69
CA VAL A 422 -20.99 -33.11 -9.80
C VAL A 422 -22.26 -32.68 -10.50
N ALA A 423 -23.14 -33.63 -10.81
CA ALA A 423 -24.39 -33.36 -11.52
C ALA A 423 -25.51 -32.86 -10.59
N GLU A 424 -25.62 -33.44 -9.39
CA GLU A 424 -26.71 -33.14 -8.46
C GLU A 424 -26.36 -31.99 -7.51
N ALA A 425 -27.22 -30.95 -7.48
CA ALA A 425 -27.06 -29.80 -6.60
C ALA A 425 -26.97 -30.20 -5.12
N ARG A 426 -27.71 -31.23 -4.69
CA ARG A 426 -27.66 -31.75 -3.31
C ARG A 426 -26.27 -32.29 -2.94
N MET A 427 -25.61 -33.00 -3.85
CA MET A 427 -24.26 -33.52 -3.62
C MET A 427 -23.24 -32.38 -3.58
N ARG A 428 -23.41 -31.36 -4.43
CA ARG A 428 -22.62 -30.12 -4.35
C ARG A 428 -22.80 -29.41 -3.02
N ASP A 429 -24.04 -29.22 -2.57
CA ASP A 429 -24.34 -28.53 -1.31
C ASP A 429 -23.72 -29.26 -0.12
N ALA A 430 -23.79 -30.60 -0.11
CA ALA A 430 -23.13 -31.42 0.91
C ALA A 430 -21.60 -31.24 0.89
N LEU A 431 -20.98 -31.26 -0.29
CA LEU A 431 -19.53 -31.01 -0.44
C LEU A 431 -19.15 -29.61 0.04
N VAL A 432 -19.90 -28.57 -0.33
CA VAL A 432 -19.63 -27.19 0.09
C VAL A 432 -19.80 -27.04 1.61
N ALA A 433 -20.85 -27.60 2.19
CA ALA A 433 -21.08 -27.55 3.63
C ALA A 433 -19.96 -28.25 4.42
N GLU A 434 -19.48 -29.39 3.92
CA GLU A 434 -18.30 -30.07 4.47
C GLU A 434 -17.05 -29.19 4.34
N MET A 435 -16.79 -28.61 3.17
CA MET A 435 -15.61 -27.74 3.00
C MET A 435 -15.65 -26.51 3.92
N GLU A 436 -16.81 -25.86 4.03
CA GLU A 436 -16.99 -24.69 4.91
C GLU A 436 -16.79 -25.05 6.39
N SER A 437 -17.15 -26.26 6.84
CA SER A 437 -16.91 -26.69 8.22
C SER A 437 -15.42 -26.85 8.57
N HIS A 438 -14.58 -27.09 7.55
CA HIS A 438 -13.13 -27.20 7.66
C HIS A 438 -12.39 -25.87 7.38
N LEU A 439 -13.10 -24.84 6.90
CA LEU A 439 -12.60 -23.47 6.78
C LEU A 439 -12.84 -22.71 8.10
N GLY A 440 -12.02 -22.99 9.12
CA GLY A 440 -12.11 -22.34 10.44
C GLY A 440 -12.03 -20.81 10.40
N VAL A 441 -12.55 -20.13 11.43
CA VAL A 441 -12.57 -18.65 11.51
C VAL A 441 -11.15 -18.06 11.58
N GLU A 442 -10.23 -18.76 12.27
CA GLU A 442 -8.80 -18.44 12.26
C GLU A 442 -8.10 -19.27 11.18
N GLY A 443 -7.47 -18.62 10.20
CA GLY A 443 -6.72 -19.28 9.12
C GLY A 443 -7.47 -19.48 7.80
N ARG A 444 -8.70 -19.00 7.67
CA ARG A 444 -9.42 -18.89 6.39
C ARG A 444 -8.90 -17.70 5.58
N TYR A 445 -8.49 -17.97 4.35
CA TYR A 445 -8.12 -16.96 3.37
C TYR A 445 -9.22 -16.84 2.31
N GLU A 446 -9.62 -15.59 2.04
CA GLU A 446 -10.55 -15.27 0.97
C GLU A 446 -9.96 -14.22 0.03
N TRP A 447 -9.99 -14.50 -1.27
CA TRP A 447 -9.47 -13.55 -2.25
C TRP A 447 -10.22 -13.60 -3.59
N ASN A 448 -10.66 -12.43 -4.06
CA ASN A 448 -11.29 -12.26 -5.36
C ASN A 448 -10.24 -11.94 -6.43
N ALA A 449 -10.20 -12.75 -7.49
CA ALA A 449 -9.31 -12.53 -8.63
C ALA A 449 -10.08 -12.49 -9.95
N ARG A 450 -9.54 -11.76 -10.93
CA ARG A 450 -10.05 -11.76 -12.31
C ARG A 450 -9.34 -12.87 -13.08
N VAL A 451 -10.11 -13.84 -13.57
CA VAL A 451 -9.64 -14.99 -14.36
C VAL A 451 -10.47 -15.03 -15.64
N GLY A 452 -9.85 -14.79 -16.80
CA GLY A 452 -10.53 -14.87 -18.10
C GLY A 452 -11.78 -13.99 -18.19
N GLY A 453 -11.73 -12.76 -17.66
CA GLY A 453 -12.88 -11.84 -17.60
C GLY A 453 -13.87 -12.10 -16.45
N ALA A 454 -13.89 -13.29 -15.86
CA ALA A 454 -14.72 -13.62 -14.70
C ALA A 454 -14.05 -13.23 -13.38
N VAL A 455 -14.84 -12.77 -12.40
CA VAL A 455 -14.39 -12.63 -11.00
C VAL A 455 -14.63 -13.95 -10.27
N LEU A 456 -13.56 -14.63 -9.86
CA LEU A 456 -13.62 -15.86 -9.07
C LEU A 456 -13.12 -15.59 -7.65
N GLN A 457 -13.82 -16.15 -6.65
CA GLN A 457 -13.40 -16.10 -5.25
C GLN A 457 -12.71 -17.40 -4.86
N LEU A 458 -11.49 -17.33 -4.35
CA LEU A 458 -10.85 -18.45 -3.65
C LEU A 458 -11.19 -18.39 -2.16
N ARG A 459 -11.58 -19.52 -1.58
CA ARG A 459 -11.69 -19.78 -0.14
C ARG A 459 -10.81 -20.96 0.22
N THR A 460 -9.82 -20.76 1.08
CA THR A 460 -8.84 -21.81 1.41
C THR A 460 -8.32 -21.71 2.83
N ASN A 461 -7.93 -22.84 3.41
CA ASN A 461 -7.13 -22.91 4.65
C ASN A 461 -5.63 -23.17 4.35
N ALA A 462 -5.25 -23.36 3.09
CA ALA A 462 -3.89 -23.60 2.67
C ALA A 462 -3.19 -22.28 2.30
N VAL A 463 -2.26 -21.85 3.16
CA VAL A 463 -1.51 -20.58 3.00
C VAL A 463 -0.82 -20.49 1.64
N HIS A 464 -0.15 -21.57 1.20
CA HIS A 464 0.56 -21.64 -0.07
C HIS A 464 -0.35 -21.40 -1.28
N LEU A 465 -1.54 -22.03 -1.31
CA LEU A 465 -2.49 -21.86 -2.41
C LEU A 465 -3.00 -20.42 -2.50
N ASN A 466 -3.27 -19.79 -1.34
CA ASN A 466 -3.63 -18.37 -1.28
C ASN A 466 -2.49 -17.48 -1.81
N ASP A 467 -1.27 -17.75 -1.38
CA ASP A 467 -0.08 -16.98 -1.76
C ASP A 467 0.24 -17.05 -3.24
N PHE A 468 0.04 -18.20 -3.88
CA PHE A 468 0.20 -18.35 -5.33
C PHE A 468 -0.97 -17.70 -6.08
N TRP A 469 -2.21 -17.84 -5.56
CA TRP A 469 -3.41 -17.23 -6.15
C TRP A 469 -3.31 -15.70 -6.27
N ILE A 470 -2.92 -15.03 -5.19
CA ILE A 470 -2.77 -13.57 -5.13
C ILE A 470 -1.71 -13.07 -6.13
N GLU A 471 -0.65 -13.84 -6.36
CA GLU A 471 0.42 -13.43 -7.26
C GLU A 471 0.17 -13.78 -8.73
N ASN A 472 -0.51 -14.90 -9.00
CA ASN A 472 -0.73 -15.41 -10.35
C ASN A 472 -1.85 -14.65 -11.07
N PHE A 473 -2.97 -14.33 -10.42
CA PHE A 473 -4.11 -13.68 -11.07
C PHE A 473 -4.22 -12.18 -10.73
N PRO A 474 -4.68 -11.33 -11.67
CA PRO A 474 -4.99 -9.94 -11.35
C PRO A 474 -6.06 -9.82 -10.24
N PRO A 475 -5.91 -8.89 -9.28
CA PRO A 475 -6.95 -8.66 -8.27
C PRO A 475 -8.24 -8.14 -8.92
N ALA A 476 -9.40 -8.46 -8.32
CA ALA A 476 -10.65 -7.82 -8.71
C ALA A 476 -10.61 -6.31 -8.39
N PRO A 477 -11.20 -5.42 -9.22
CA PRO A 477 -11.24 -3.97 -8.97
C PRO A 477 -11.87 -3.65 -7.61
N GLY A 478 -11.29 -2.67 -6.91
CA GLY A 478 -11.50 -2.44 -5.49
C GLY A 478 -12.85 -1.82 -5.13
N GLU A 479 -13.83 -2.67 -4.83
CA GLU A 479 -15.01 -2.33 -4.03
C GLU A 479 -15.38 -3.54 -3.14
N ALA A 480 -15.51 -3.31 -1.83
CA ALA A 480 -16.09 -4.29 -0.93
C ALA A 480 -17.57 -4.48 -1.32
N GLY A 481 -17.89 -5.56 -2.05
CA GLY A 481 -19.27 -5.86 -2.47
C GLY A 481 -19.44 -6.54 -3.83
N VAL A 482 -18.40 -6.70 -4.65
CA VAL A 482 -18.52 -7.41 -5.94
C VAL A 482 -18.86 -8.89 -5.70
N LYS A 483 -20.09 -9.29 -6.07
CA LYS A 483 -20.53 -10.68 -6.02
C LYS A 483 -19.67 -11.51 -6.99
N PRO A 484 -18.98 -12.57 -6.54
CA PRO A 484 -18.16 -13.38 -7.44
C PRO A 484 -19.04 -14.12 -8.45
N HIS A 485 -18.53 -14.29 -9.67
CA HIS A 485 -19.18 -15.07 -10.71
C HIS A 485 -19.11 -16.57 -10.40
N GLY A 486 -18.05 -17.02 -9.71
CA GLY A 486 -17.87 -18.39 -9.24
C GLY A 486 -17.00 -18.45 -7.98
N VAL A 487 -17.10 -19.57 -7.24
CA VAL A 487 -16.41 -19.76 -5.96
C VAL A 487 -15.64 -21.07 -5.98
N LEU A 488 -14.37 -21.00 -5.56
CA LEU A 488 -13.44 -22.11 -5.44
C LEU A 488 -13.17 -22.36 -3.96
N TYR A 489 -13.44 -23.59 -3.51
CA TYR A 489 -13.08 -24.09 -2.19
C TYR A 489 -11.85 -24.95 -2.31
N ALA A 490 -10.71 -24.53 -1.76
CA ALA A 490 -9.52 -25.36 -1.70
C ALA A 490 -9.20 -25.68 -0.25
N VAL A 491 -9.61 -26.86 0.20
CA VAL A 491 -9.56 -27.23 1.62
C VAL A 491 -8.65 -28.42 1.80
N ASP A 492 -7.74 -28.26 2.74
CA ASP A 492 -6.70 -29.23 3.05
C ASP A 492 -6.88 -29.75 4.48
N GLY A 493 -6.61 -31.05 4.70
CA GLY A 493 -6.76 -31.69 6.02
C GLY A 493 -8.16 -32.22 6.36
N VAL A 494 -9.00 -32.53 5.37
CA VAL A 494 -10.32 -33.16 5.56
C VAL A 494 -10.14 -34.66 5.84
N ALA A 495 -10.46 -35.09 7.06
CA ALA A 495 -10.26 -36.48 7.47
C ALA A 495 -11.11 -37.47 6.63
N GLY A 496 -10.50 -38.57 6.18
CA GLY A 496 -11.20 -39.64 5.44
C GLY A 496 -11.46 -39.35 3.95
N ARG A 497 -11.01 -38.20 3.42
CA ARG A 497 -11.10 -37.85 2.00
C ARG A 497 -9.76 -38.06 1.29
N GLU A 498 -9.78 -38.66 0.10
CA GLU A 498 -8.61 -38.70 -0.79
C GLU A 498 -8.44 -37.37 -1.54
N PRO A 499 -7.21 -37.00 -1.96
CA PRO A 499 -6.96 -35.82 -2.77
C PRO A 499 -7.75 -35.84 -4.08
N ARG A 500 -8.70 -34.90 -4.25
CA ARG A 500 -9.59 -34.87 -5.43
C ARG A 500 -10.16 -33.50 -5.70
N ALA A 501 -10.53 -33.25 -6.95
CA ALA A 501 -11.21 -32.02 -7.36
C ALA A 501 -12.61 -32.32 -7.89
N PHE A 502 -13.54 -31.38 -7.65
CA PHE A 502 -14.91 -31.43 -8.10
C PHE A 502 -15.32 -30.09 -8.70
N THR A 503 -16.25 -30.13 -9.64
CA THR A 503 -16.88 -28.92 -10.19
C THR A 503 -18.38 -29.10 -10.32
N HIS A 504 -19.12 -28.01 -10.17
CA HIS A 504 -20.55 -27.97 -10.39
C HIS A 504 -20.89 -26.73 -11.21
N GLU A 505 -21.29 -26.95 -12.45
CA GLU A 505 -21.34 -25.91 -13.46
C GLU A 505 -22.49 -24.93 -13.24
N ALA A 506 -23.67 -25.42 -12.87
CA ALA A 506 -24.87 -24.60 -12.71
C ALA A 506 -24.66 -23.50 -11.66
N THR A 507 -23.86 -23.78 -10.63
CA THR A 507 -23.55 -22.84 -9.54
C THR A 507 -22.12 -22.29 -9.62
N ARG A 508 -21.37 -22.64 -10.68
CA ARG A 508 -20.00 -22.17 -10.92
C ARG A 508 -19.09 -22.40 -9.71
N THR A 509 -19.23 -23.58 -9.11
CA THR A 509 -18.54 -23.97 -7.89
C THR A 509 -17.43 -24.95 -8.21
N GLY A 510 -16.22 -24.71 -7.70
CA GLY A 510 -15.14 -25.70 -7.73
C GLY A 510 -14.73 -26.06 -6.31
N VAL A 511 -14.37 -27.32 -6.08
CA VAL A 511 -13.92 -27.84 -4.79
C VAL A 511 -12.65 -28.65 -5.02
N LEU A 512 -11.59 -28.33 -4.28
CA LEU A 512 -10.33 -29.06 -4.23
C LEU A 512 -10.15 -29.55 -2.78
N VAL A 513 -10.13 -30.86 -2.60
CA VAL A 513 -10.05 -31.51 -1.29
C VAL A 513 -8.67 -32.16 -1.15
N ASN A 514 -7.98 -31.92 -0.02
CA ASN A 514 -6.72 -32.56 0.38
C ASN A 514 -5.61 -32.50 -0.66
N SER A 515 -5.61 -31.49 -1.51
CA SER A 515 -4.54 -31.24 -2.48
C SER A 515 -4.08 -29.80 -2.37
N ASP A 516 -2.80 -29.65 -2.12
CA ASP A 516 -2.06 -28.39 -2.08
C ASP A 516 -1.31 -28.10 -3.39
N HIS A 517 -1.63 -28.84 -4.47
CA HIS A 517 -1.07 -28.65 -5.80
C HIS A 517 -1.66 -27.42 -6.49
N TYR A 518 -0.86 -26.37 -6.65
CA TYR A 518 -1.36 -25.12 -7.25
C TYR A 518 -1.84 -25.31 -8.69
N GLY A 519 -1.17 -26.17 -9.47
CA GLY A 519 -1.56 -26.45 -10.86
C GLY A 519 -3.00 -26.98 -10.99
N THR A 520 -3.51 -27.73 -10.02
CA THR A 520 -4.92 -28.21 -10.03
C THR A 520 -5.88 -27.07 -9.77
N LEU A 521 -5.61 -26.25 -8.74
CA LEU A 521 -6.42 -25.08 -8.42
C LEU A 521 -6.46 -24.09 -9.58
N ARG A 522 -5.30 -23.82 -10.19
CA ARG A 522 -5.16 -22.98 -11.38
C ARG A 522 -5.98 -23.52 -12.54
N GLY A 523 -5.89 -24.82 -12.84
CA GLY A 523 -6.66 -25.45 -13.90
C GLY A 523 -8.17 -25.37 -13.68
N LEU A 524 -8.63 -25.62 -12.44
CA LEU A 524 -10.03 -25.46 -12.04
C LEU A 524 -10.53 -24.04 -12.28
N ALA A 525 -9.74 -23.03 -11.91
CA ALA A 525 -10.11 -21.62 -12.08
C ALA A 525 -10.21 -21.22 -13.56
N ILE A 526 -9.24 -21.63 -14.38
CA ILE A 526 -9.26 -21.38 -15.83
C ILE A 526 -10.47 -22.08 -16.47
N GLY A 527 -10.75 -23.33 -16.08
CA GLY A 527 -11.90 -24.09 -16.55
C GLY A 527 -13.22 -23.41 -16.20
N LEU A 528 -13.40 -23.00 -14.93
CA LEU A 528 -14.61 -22.30 -14.48
C LEU A 528 -14.80 -20.97 -15.22
N ALA A 529 -13.73 -20.19 -15.40
CA ALA A 529 -13.77 -18.94 -16.15
C ALA A 529 -14.18 -19.17 -17.62
N THR A 530 -13.66 -20.23 -18.24
CA THR A 530 -14.01 -20.63 -19.62
C THR A 530 -15.50 -20.98 -19.73
N ASP A 531 -16.01 -21.81 -18.81
CA ASP A 531 -17.42 -22.19 -18.78
C ASP A 531 -18.35 -20.98 -18.51
N ILE A 532 -17.91 -20.03 -17.68
CA ILE A 532 -18.66 -18.79 -17.40
C ILE A 532 -18.77 -17.93 -18.66
N ALA A 533 -17.66 -17.69 -19.37
CA ALA A 533 -17.68 -16.87 -20.57
C ALA A 533 -18.49 -17.50 -21.71
N ALA A 534 -18.34 -18.82 -21.91
CA ALA A 534 -19.11 -19.54 -22.91
C ALA A 534 -20.64 -19.38 -22.73
N ARG A 535 -21.10 -19.23 -21.47
CA ARG A 535 -22.53 -19.04 -21.13
C ARG A 535 -22.99 -17.59 -21.17
N ALA A 536 -22.11 -16.64 -20.87
CA ALA A 536 -22.47 -15.23 -20.75
C ALA A 536 -22.94 -14.61 -22.08
N ASP A 537 -22.31 -15.02 -23.19
CA ASP A 537 -22.52 -14.38 -24.49
C ASP A 537 -23.39 -15.19 -25.47
N GLY A 538 -24.02 -16.26 -24.97
CA GLY A 538 -25.11 -17.01 -25.62
C GLY A 538 -24.81 -17.71 -26.94
N ALA A 539 -23.61 -17.55 -27.53
CA ALA A 539 -23.33 -18.07 -28.87
C ALA A 539 -21.85 -18.36 -29.18
N GLY A 540 -20.96 -18.52 -28.19
CA GLY A 540 -19.54 -18.83 -28.44
C GLY A 540 -18.71 -17.62 -28.88
N ALA A 541 -19.08 -16.40 -28.45
CA ALA A 541 -18.30 -15.19 -28.72
C ALA A 541 -17.00 -15.13 -27.90
N ALA A 542 -16.94 -15.79 -26.75
CA ALA A 542 -15.74 -15.83 -25.91
C ALA A 542 -15.39 -17.27 -25.50
N GLY A 543 -14.09 -17.55 -25.36
CA GLY A 543 -13.58 -18.87 -24.99
C GLY A 543 -12.09 -18.87 -24.71
N ALA A 544 -11.53 -20.05 -24.40
CA ALA A 544 -10.11 -20.20 -24.09
C ALA A 544 -9.40 -21.06 -25.15
N VAL A 545 -8.24 -20.60 -25.63
CA VAL A 545 -7.37 -21.37 -26.52
C VAL A 545 -6.16 -21.85 -25.74
N ARG A 546 -5.98 -23.17 -25.70
CA ARG A 546 -4.84 -23.80 -25.05
C ARG A 546 -3.60 -23.72 -25.93
N GLY A 547 -2.66 -22.83 -25.59
CA GLY A 547 -1.45 -22.65 -26.38
C GLY A 547 -0.50 -21.60 -25.85
N MET A 548 0.71 -21.61 -26.41
CA MET A 548 1.75 -20.61 -26.13
C MET A 548 1.60 -19.47 -27.14
N SER A 549 1.45 -18.25 -26.66
CA SER A 549 1.12 -17.09 -27.47
C SER A 549 2.17 -15.99 -27.38
N VAL A 550 2.43 -15.38 -28.54
CA VAL A 550 3.33 -14.23 -28.71
C VAL A 550 2.63 -13.14 -29.51
N ASP A 551 3.18 -11.93 -29.44
CA ASP A 551 2.72 -10.76 -30.17
C ASP A 551 3.88 -10.11 -30.93
N ALA A 552 3.63 -9.60 -32.13
CA ALA A 552 4.50 -8.60 -32.74
C ALA A 552 3.67 -7.47 -33.35
N ASP A 553 3.87 -6.26 -32.85
CA ASP A 553 3.16 -5.05 -33.27
C ASP A 553 1.62 -5.21 -33.25
N GLY A 554 1.09 -5.84 -32.20
CA GLY A 554 -0.35 -6.07 -32.05
C GLY A 554 -0.89 -7.24 -32.88
N ARG A 555 -0.04 -7.98 -33.59
CA ARG A 555 -0.42 -9.20 -34.33
C ARG A 555 -0.05 -10.43 -33.51
N GLY A 556 -1.07 -11.04 -32.93
CA GLY A 556 -0.95 -12.21 -32.08
C GLY A 556 -0.88 -13.51 -32.87
N LEU A 557 -0.10 -14.45 -32.34
CA LEU A 557 -0.05 -15.83 -32.79
C LEU A 557 -0.17 -16.75 -31.58
N VAL A 558 -0.86 -17.88 -31.73
CA VAL A 558 -0.92 -18.94 -30.71
C VAL A 558 -0.50 -20.28 -31.28
N LEU A 559 0.49 -20.90 -30.64
CA LEU A 559 0.98 -22.25 -30.93
C LEU A 559 0.14 -23.27 -30.16
N VAL A 560 -0.59 -24.10 -30.89
CA VAL A 560 -1.49 -25.13 -30.36
C VAL A 560 -1.00 -26.50 -30.82
N GLY A 561 -0.93 -27.45 -29.90
CA GLY A 561 -0.52 -28.81 -30.24
C GLY A 561 -0.16 -29.62 -29.00
N PRO A 562 -0.18 -30.96 -29.10
CA PRO A 562 0.10 -31.83 -27.96
C PRO A 562 1.60 -31.90 -27.63
N PRO A 563 1.96 -32.56 -26.51
CA PRO A 563 3.34 -32.88 -26.21
C PRO A 563 4.06 -33.57 -27.38
N GLY A 564 5.35 -33.27 -27.60
CA GLY A 564 6.16 -33.87 -28.66
C GLY A 564 6.18 -33.11 -30.00
N THR A 565 5.46 -31.99 -30.11
CA THR A 565 5.39 -31.14 -31.31
C THR A 565 6.40 -29.98 -31.33
N ARG A 566 7.42 -30.02 -30.46
CA ARG A 566 8.39 -28.93 -30.25
C ARG A 566 7.78 -27.55 -29.90
N LYS A 567 6.56 -27.53 -29.34
CA LYS A 567 5.82 -26.29 -29.04
C LYS A 567 6.59 -25.33 -28.14
N THR A 568 7.15 -25.84 -27.04
CA THR A 568 7.88 -25.03 -26.07
C THR A 568 9.19 -24.51 -26.65
N GLU A 569 9.87 -25.33 -27.44
CA GLU A 569 11.10 -24.99 -28.15
C GLU A 569 10.86 -23.84 -29.14
N LEU A 570 9.87 -23.99 -30.02
CA LEU A 570 9.49 -22.96 -30.99
C LEU A 570 9.08 -21.65 -30.30
N PHE A 571 8.38 -21.73 -29.17
CA PHE A 571 7.99 -20.55 -28.40
C PHE A 571 9.20 -19.76 -27.89
N PHE A 572 10.21 -20.43 -27.31
CA PHE A 572 11.42 -19.75 -26.85
C PHE A 572 12.30 -19.28 -28.02
N GLU A 573 12.36 -20.02 -29.12
CA GLU A 573 13.04 -19.60 -30.36
C GLU A 573 12.41 -18.32 -30.94
N LEU A 574 11.08 -18.16 -30.85
CA LEU A 574 10.38 -16.92 -31.24
C LEU A 574 10.74 -15.75 -30.30
N LEU A 575 10.74 -15.97 -28.99
CA LEU A 575 11.11 -14.97 -27.98
C LEU A 575 12.60 -14.58 -27.96
N ALA A 576 13.42 -15.24 -28.79
CA ALA A 576 14.79 -14.80 -29.04
C ALA A 576 14.85 -13.57 -29.95
N ASP A 577 13.81 -13.31 -30.76
CA ASP A 577 13.70 -12.10 -31.56
C ASP A 577 13.14 -10.95 -30.70
N PRO A 578 13.87 -9.82 -30.56
CA PRO A 578 13.47 -8.72 -29.68
C PRO A 578 12.19 -7.98 -30.12
N ARG A 579 11.74 -8.19 -31.36
CA ARG A 579 10.46 -7.64 -31.86
C ARG A 579 9.26 -8.45 -31.39
N VAL A 580 9.49 -9.70 -30.97
CA VAL A 580 8.45 -10.61 -30.50
C VAL A 580 8.28 -10.45 -29.00
N LYS A 581 7.04 -10.18 -28.59
CA LYS A 581 6.66 -9.98 -27.20
C LYS A 581 5.97 -11.23 -26.67
N LEU A 582 6.27 -11.55 -25.42
CA LEU A 582 5.57 -12.59 -24.68
C LEU A 582 4.12 -12.19 -24.43
N HIS A 583 3.16 -13.07 -24.74
CA HIS A 583 1.76 -12.85 -24.42
C HIS A 583 1.25 -13.86 -23.37
N SER A 584 1.40 -15.16 -23.61
CA SER A 584 1.02 -16.21 -22.64
C SER A 584 1.85 -17.49 -22.86
N ASN A 585 2.13 -18.25 -21.80
CA ASN A 585 2.90 -19.50 -21.87
C ASN A 585 2.02 -20.76 -21.89
N ASP A 586 0.70 -20.62 -21.79
CA ASP A 586 -0.14 -21.75 -21.43
C ASP A 586 -1.55 -21.68 -22.02
N VAL A 587 -2.25 -20.57 -21.80
CA VAL A 587 -3.64 -20.37 -22.25
C VAL A 587 -3.90 -18.89 -22.53
N VAL A 588 -4.69 -18.60 -23.56
CA VAL A 588 -5.20 -17.25 -23.84
C VAL A 588 -6.72 -17.27 -23.83
N PHE A 589 -7.32 -16.21 -23.31
CA PHE A 589 -8.77 -16.00 -23.37
C PHE A 589 -9.08 -15.14 -24.57
N VAL A 590 -9.99 -15.57 -25.45
CA VAL A 590 -10.25 -14.88 -26.71
C VAL A 590 -11.71 -14.47 -26.77
N GLU A 591 -11.94 -13.21 -27.11
CA GLU A 591 -13.24 -12.64 -27.41
C GLU A 591 -13.30 -12.29 -28.91
N VAL A 592 -14.30 -12.82 -29.59
CA VAL A 592 -14.56 -12.64 -31.01
C VAL A 592 -15.74 -11.68 -31.18
N ALA A 593 -15.43 -10.44 -31.51
CA ALA A 593 -16.42 -9.38 -31.71
C ALA A 593 -16.02 -8.49 -32.90
N GLY A 594 -17.00 -8.07 -33.71
CA GLY A 594 -16.78 -7.14 -34.81
C GLY A 594 -15.75 -7.61 -35.86
N GLY A 595 -15.64 -8.92 -36.09
CA GLY A 595 -14.67 -9.49 -37.05
C GLY A 595 -13.21 -9.42 -36.56
N ARG A 596 -12.98 -9.29 -35.26
CA ARG A 596 -11.66 -9.33 -34.63
C ARG A 596 -11.64 -10.36 -33.50
N ALA A 597 -10.46 -10.88 -33.19
CA ALA A 597 -10.25 -11.86 -32.12
C ALA A 597 -9.29 -11.26 -31.09
N ALA A 598 -9.83 -10.57 -30.08
CA ALA A 598 -9.02 -10.00 -29.01
C ALA A 598 -8.63 -11.11 -28.03
N ALA A 599 -7.34 -11.38 -27.89
CA ALA A 599 -6.81 -12.39 -26.98
C ALA A 599 -6.15 -11.72 -25.78
N ASP A 600 -6.53 -12.14 -24.58
CA ASP A 600 -6.04 -11.66 -23.29
C ASP A 600 -5.24 -12.74 -22.54
N SER A 601 -4.15 -12.31 -21.89
CA SER A 601 -3.38 -13.16 -20.98
C SER A 601 -4.16 -13.33 -19.66
N VAL A 602 -4.41 -14.59 -19.29
CA VAL A 602 -5.19 -14.90 -18.07
C VAL A 602 -4.37 -14.60 -16.81
N GLU A 603 -3.07 -14.86 -16.86
CA GLU A 603 -2.18 -14.79 -15.71
C GLU A 603 -1.33 -13.53 -15.73
N ARG A 604 -1.01 -13.04 -14.53
CA ARG A 604 -0.03 -11.99 -14.26
C ARG A 604 1.39 -12.50 -14.20
N LYS A 605 1.61 -13.62 -13.53
CA LYS A 605 2.90 -14.30 -13.50
C LYS A 605 2.71 -15.68 -14.09
N LEU A 606 3.64 -16.13 -14.92
CA LEU A 606 3.52 -17.40 -15.64
C LEU A 606 3.86 -18.56 -14.71
N TYR A 607 2.92 -19.49 -14.51
CA TYR A 607 3.22 -20.75 -13.84
C TYR A 607 3.92 -21.68 -14.84
N MET A 608 5.21 -21.94 -14.64
CA MET A 608 6.08 -22.59 -15.64
C MET A 608 6.92 -23.71 -15.02
N PRO A 609 7.11 -24.85 -15.70
CA PRO A 609 8.05 -25.88 -15.27
C PRO A 609 9.48 -25.34 -15.21
N THR A 610 10.18 -25.56 -14.11
CA THR A 610 11.55 -25.06 -13.93
C THR A 610 12.56 -25.70 -14.91
N ALA A 611 12.25 -26.88 -15.43
CA ALA A 611 13.03 -27.54 -16.48
C ALA A 611 13.06 -26.73 -17.81
N ALA A 612 12.18 -25.74 -18.00
CA ALA A 612 12.20 -24.85 -19.15
C ALA A 612 13.53 -24.06 -19.30
N VAL A 613 14.33 -23.97 -18.24
CA VAL A 613 15.68 -23.39 -18.26
C VAL A 613 16.61 -24.03 -19.29
N GLU A 614 16.37 -25.28 -19.67
CA GLU A 614 17.13 -25.98 -20.71
C GLU A 614 16.88 -25.40 -22.09
N LEU A 615 15.74 -24.76 -22.30
CA LEU A 615 15.35 -24.13 -23.55
C LEU A 615 15.78 -22.66 -23.59
N ASP A 616 15.81 -22.00 -22.43
CA ASP A 616 16.29 -20.63 -22.30
C ASP A 616 17.02 -20.40 -20.97
N ARG A 617 18.35 -20.30 -21.03
CA ARG A 617 19.20 -20.10 -19.84
C ARG A 617 18.95 -18.78 -19.12
N ARG A 618 18.30 -17.79 -19.77
CA ARG A 618 17.90 -16.52 -19.13
C ARG A 618 16.91 -16.76 -17.98
N LEU A 619 16.20 -17.89 -17.98
CA LEU A 619 15.25 -18.27 -16.94
C LEU A 619 15.91 -18.63 -15.61
N ALA A 620 17.15 -19.15 -15.61
CA ALA A 620 17.84 -19.60 -14.40
C ALA A 620 17.85 -18.54 -13.27
N PRO A 621 18.41 -17.33 -13.48
CA PRO A 621 18.46 -16.30 -12.44
C PRO A 621 17.08 -15.76 -12.04
N LEU A 622 16.03 -16.03 -12.82
CA LEU A 622 14.70 -15.53 -12.59
C LEU A 622 13.88 -16.48 -11.75
N PHE A 623 14.00 -17.77 -12.04
CA PHE A 623 13.50 -18.79 -11.13
C PHE A 623 14.10 -18.58 -9.75
N ASP A 624 15.40 -18.25 -9.63
CA ASP A 624 16.06 -18.01 -8.33
C ASP A 624 15.35 -16.95 -7.47
N ARG A 625 14.54 -16.09 -8.07
CA ARG A 625 13.82 -14.98 -7.42
C ARG A 625 12.30 -15.16 -7.44
N SER A 626 11.83 -16.29 -7.95
CA SER A 626 10.41 -16.61 -8.11
C SER A 626 9.89 -17.43 -6.92
N LYS A 627 8.58 -17.41 -6.72
CA LYS A 627 7.91 -18.43 -5.91
C LYS A 627 8.01 -19.76 -6.65
N CYS A 628 8.47 -20.79 -5.96
CA CYS A 628 8.67 -22.12 -6.51
C CYS A 628 7.76 -23.12 -5.80
N GLU A 629 7.39 -24.16 -6.53
CA GLU A 629 6.64 -25.29 -6.03
C GLU A 629 7.43 -26.56 -6.35
N ASN A 630 7.67 -27.40 -5.35
CA ASN A 630 8.34 -28.70 -5.48
C ASN A 630 9.76 -28.69 -6.07
N VAL A 631 10.49 -27.58 -5.99
CA VAL A 631 11.90 -27.58 -6.41
C VAL A 631 12.77 -28.36 -5.42
N VAL A 632 13.81 -29.01 -5.96
CA VAL A 632 14.73 -29.85 -5.16
C VAL A 632 15.84 -29.00 -4.58
N VAL A 633 15.94 -29.00 -3.25
CA VAL A 633 16.90 -28.20 -2.48
C VAL A 633 18.08 -29.01 -1.95
N ARG A 634 18.03 -30.34 -2.09
CA ARG A 634 19.01 -31.30 -1.58
C ARG A 634 19.33 -32.32 -2.65
N LYS A 635 20.61 -32.66 -2.83
CA LYS A 635 21.06 -33.54 -3.92
C LYS A 635 20.49 -34.95 -3.79
N GLU A 636 20.28 -35.39 -2.56
CA GLU A 636 19.72 -36.69 -2.20
C GLU A 636 18.27 -36.84 -2.68
N ASP A 637 17.54 -35.73 -2.76
CA ASP A 637 16.15 -35.66 -3.22
C ASP A 637 16.03 -35.52 -4.75
N CYS A 638 17.16 -35.48 -5.48
CA CYS A 638 17.18 -35.34 -6.94
C CYS A 638 16.77 -36.64 -7.63
N GLN A 639 15.71 -36.59 -8.44
CA GLN A 639 15.24 -37.76 -9.20
C GLN A 639 15.89 -37.89 -10.58
N ASP A 640 16.67 -36.90 -11.00
CA ASP A 640 17.41 -36.93 -12.26
C ASP A 640 18.78 -37.60 -12.07
N LEU A 641 18.88 -38.86 -12.53
CA LEU A 641 20.10 -39.68 -12.42
C LEU A 641 21.27 -39.10 -13.22
N ALA A 642 21.01 -38.38 -14.32
CA ALA A 642 22.06 -37.73 -15.10
C ALA A 642 22.60 -36.50 -14.35
N CYS A 643 21.71 -35.75 -13.69
CA CYS A 643 22.08 -34.64 -12.82
C CYS A 643 22.86 -35.10 -11.57
N GLN A 644 22.54 -36.26 -11.01
CA GLN A 644 23.27 -36.82 -9.85
C GLN A 644 24.66 -37.33 -10.19
N ARG A 645 24.83 -37.92 -11.39
CA ARG A 645 26.10 -38.50 -11.87
C ARG A 645 27.04 -37.49 -12.52
N GLY A 646 26.55 -36.30 -12.86
CA GLY A 646 27.40 -35.26 -13.45
C GLY A 646 28.34 -34.65 -12.41
N ASP A 647 29.59 -34.40 -12.81
CA ASP A 647 30.55 -33.57 -12.04
C ASP A 647 30.06 -32.10 -11.90
N ASP A 648 29.02 -31.78 -12.66
CA ASP A 648 28.22 -30.55 -12.86
C ASP A 648 27.05 -30.22 -11.90
N CYS A 649 27.04 -30.64 -10.63
CA CYS A 649 25.82 -30.47 -9.82
C CYS A 649 25.67 -29.03 -9.30
N ARG A 650 24.55 -28.36 -9.65
CA ARG A 650 24.23 -26.99 -9.19
C ARG A 650 24.16 -26.86 -7.66
N LEU A 651 23.60 -27.87 -6.98
CA LEU A 651 23.49 -27.88 -5.53
C LEU A 651 24.88 -27.99 -4.88
N ASP A 652 25.77 -28.79 -5.46
CA ASP A 652 27.17 -28.90 -5.00
C ASP A 652 27.95 -27.59 -5.23
N ARG A 653 27.60 -26.82 -6.26
CA ARG A 653 28.11 -25.46 -6.51
C ARG A 653 27.48 -24.37 -5.63
N GLY A 654 26.64 -24.74 -4.67
CA GLY A 654 26.00 -23.81 -3.74
C GLY A 654 24.76 -23.09 -4.28
N SER A 655 24.15 -23.57 -5.36
CA SER A 655 22.83 -23.08 -5.80
C SER A 655 21.77 -23.46 -4.76
N ALA A 656 20.79 -22.57 -4.53
CA ALA A 656 19.76 -22.79 -3.50
C ALA A 656 18.81 -23.96 -3.82
N TYR A 657 18.66 -24.31 -5.11
CA TYR A 657 17.88 -25.45 -5.57
C TYR A 657 18.30 -25.84 -6.99
N CYS A 658 17.80 -26.98 -7.47
CA CYS A 658 18.00 -27.47 -8.82
C CYS A 658 16.72 -27.32 -9.65
N TYR A 659 16.84 -26.68 -10.82
CA TYR A 659 15.74 -26.53 -11.79
C TYR A 659 15.41 -27.81 -12.58
N LYS A 660 16.27 -28.84 -12.50
CA LYS A 660 16.16 -30.09 -13.29
C LYS A 660 15.69 -31.30 -12.48
N ALA A 661 15.89 -31.25 -11.17
CA ALA A 661 15.91 -32.44 -10.32
C ALA A 661 14.52 -33.02 -9.98
N ALA A 662 13.43 -32.31 -10.28
CA ALA A 662 12.05 -32.81 -10.13
C ALA A 662 11.19 -32.41 -11.33
N LYS A 663 10.39 -33.35 -11.83
CA LYS A 663 9.48 -33.12 -12.98
C LYS A 663 8.26 -32.28 -12.59
N GLU A 664 7.92 -32.29 -11.31
CA GLU A 664 6.81 -31.56 -10.72
C GLU A 664 7.21 -30.13 -10.30
N ALA A 665 8.47 -29.75 -10.49
CA ALA A 665 8.99 -28.45 -10.05
C ALA A 665 8.54 -27.30 -10.96
N HIS A 666 7.79 -26.36 -10.40
CA HIS A 666 7.29 -25.17 -11.10
C HIS A 666 7.75 -23.88 -10.44
N ALA A 667 7.79 -22.80 -11.20
CA ALA A 667 8.04 -21.46 -10.71
C ALA A 667 6.99 -20.48 -11.25
N LEU A 668 6.66 -19.50 -10.44
CA LEU A 668 5.75 -18.41 -10.78
C LEU A 668 6.57 -17.20 -11.26
N LEU A 669 6.73 -17.10 -12.58
CA LEU A 669 7.68 -16.20 -13.24
C LEU A 669 7.02 -14.87 -13.63
N ASP A 670 7.62 -13.74 -13.22
CA ASP A 670 7.12 -12.40 -13.57
C ASP A 670 7.58 -11.98 -14.97
N PRO A 671 6.71 -11.90 -15.99
CA PRO A 671 7.09 -11.63 -17.38
C PRO A 671 7.81 -10.28 -17.60
N ALA A 672 7.78 -9.35 -16.63
CA ALA A 672 8.51 -8.10 -16.69
C ALA A 672 10.05 -8.28 -16.81
N TRP A 673 10.57 -9.47 -16.50
CA TRP A 673 12.01 -9.77 -16.63
C TRP A 673 12.55 -9.65 -18.06
N LEU A 674 11.70 -9.81 -19.08
CA LEU A 674 12.10 -9.68 -20.48
C LEU A 674 12.44 -8.22 -20.87
N GLY A 675 12.15 -7.27 -19.99
CA GLY A 675 12.39 -5.84 -20.17
C GLY A 675 11.09 -5.04 -20.31
N PRO A 676 11.17 -3.70 -20.17
CA PRO A 676 10.04 -2.82 -20.43
C PRO A 676 9.49 -3.07 -21.84
N ALA A 677 8.17 -3.28 -21.96
CA ALA A 677 7.47 -3.56 -23.23
C ALA A 677 7.77 -4.91 -23.92
N ALA A 678 8.49 -5.84 -23.29
CA ALA A 678 8.78 -7.16 -23.86
C ALA A 678 7.69 -8.23 -23.60
N SER A 679 6.62 -7.86 -22.90
CA SER A 679 5.39 -8.64 -22.77
C SER A 679 4.17 -7.77 -23.01
N VAL A 680 3.08 -8.39 -23.48
CA VAL A 680 1.78 -7.75 -23.66
C VAL A 680 0.70 -8.54 -22.92
N ARG A 681 -0.35 -7.83 -22.49
CA ARG A 681 -1.52 -8.45 -21.83
C ARG A 681 -2.65 -8.79 -22.79
N ARG A 682 -2.70 -8.09 -23.91
CA ARG A 682 -3.74 -8.21 -24.93
C ARG A 682 -3.09 -8.10 -26.30
N THR A 683 -3.56 -8.91 -27.24
CA THR A 683 -3.16 -8.88 -28.66
C THR A 683 -4.36 -9.15 -29.57
N ASP A 684 -4.30 -8.72 -30.82
CA ASP A 684 -5.27 -9.09 -31.85
C ASP A 684 -4.80 -10.39 -32.49
N LEU A 685 -5.42 -11.51 -32.14
CA LEU A 685 -5.02 -12.84 -32.60
C LEU A 685 -5.26 -12.95 -34.11
N ARG A 686 -4.18 -13.15 -34.87
CA ARG A 686 -4.23 -13.27 -36.34
C ARG A 686 -3.98 -14.70 -36.83
N TRP A 687 -3.21 -15.46 -36.05
CA TRP A 687 -2.76 -16.80 -36.43
C TRP A 687 -3.05 -17.83 -35.34
N LEU A 688 -3.75 -18.89 -35.74
CA LEU A 688 -3.87 -20.14 -35.00
C LEU A 688 -2.95 -21.16 -35.66
N VAL A 689 -1.89 -21.56 -34.97
CA VAL A 689 -0.88 -22.48 -35.51
C VAL A 689 -1.07 -23.84 -34.87
N LEU A 690 -1.61 -24.79 -35.62
CA LEU A 690 -1.72 -26.19 -35.21
C LEU A 690 -0.41 -26.90 -35.52
N LEU A 691 0.22 -27.48 -34.50
CA LEU A 691 1.53 -28.08 -34.62
C LEU A 691 1.47 -29.58 -34.91
N ARG A 692 2.33 -30.01 -35.82
CA ARG A 692 2.69 -31.40 -36.06
C ARG A 692 4.21 -31.58 -36.08
N ASN A 693 4.67 -32.82 -36.11
CA ASN A 693 6.12 -33.12 -36.11
C ASN A 693 6.39 -34.45 -36.82
N ASP A 694 6.54 -34.44 -38.14
CA ASP A 694 6.93 -35.63 -38.91
C ASP A 694 7.94 -35.31 -40.01
N ALA A 695 8.52 -36.35 -40.60
CA ALA A 695 9.61 -36.22 -41.55
C ALA A 695 9.16 -35.96 -42.99
N THR A 696 7.87 -36.12 -43.32
CA THR A 696 7.41 -36.19 -44.72
C THR A 696 6.46 -35.07 -45.12
N SER A 697 5.79 -34.43 -44.16
CA SER A 697 4.80 -33.39 -44.44
C SER A 697 5.45 -32.03 -44.73
N PRO A 698 4.83 -31.19 -45.58
CA PRO A 698 5.31 -29.82 -45.83
C PRO A 698 5.47 -28.98 -44.56
N ALA A 699 6.33 -27.96 -44.63
CA ALA A 699 6.62 -27.07 -43.50
C ALA A 699 5.38 -26.31 -42.99
N VAL A 700 4.55 -25.79 -43.90
CA VAL A 700 3.35 -25.02 -43.58
C VAL A 700 2.25 -25.38 -44.59
N VAL A 701 1.05 -25.67 -44.09
CA VAL A 701 -0.16 -25.85 -44.90
C VAL A 701 -1.24 -24.95 -44.31
N GLU A 702 -1.80 -24.05 -45.12
CA GLU A 702 -2.97 -23.26 -44.70
C GLU A 702 -4.21 -24.15 -44.73
N LEU A 703 -4.97 -24.14 -43.63
CA LEU A 703 -6.17 -24.97 -43.48
C LEU A 703 -7.41 -24.14 -43.79
N SER A 704 -8.36 -24.74 -44.49
CA SER A 704 -9.73 -24.22 -44.50
C SER A 704 -10.35 -24.28 -43.10
N ARG A 705 -11.40 -23.50 -42.85
CA ARG A 705 -12.09 -23.47 -41.55
C ARG A 705 -12.56 -24.87 -41.13
N ASP A 706 -13.10 -25.65 -42.06
CA ASP A 706 -13.60 -27.00 -41.79
C ASP A 706 -12.47 -28.01 -41.51
N GLU A 707 -11.31 -27.87 -42.15
CA GLU A 707 -10.13 -28.69 -41.86
C GLU A 707 -9.55 -28.35 -40.49
N ALA A 708 -9.43 -27.07 -40.17
CA ALA A 708 -8.96 -26.60 -38.87
C ALA A 708 -9.88 -27.07 -37.74
N LEU A 709 -11.20 -26.93 -37.90
CA LEU A 709 -12.19 -27.35 -36.92
C LEU A 709 -12.14 -28.87 -36.68
N ARG A 710 -12.05 -29.67 -37.74
CA ARG A 710 -11.89 -31.13 -37.64
C ARG A 710 -10.61 -31.52 -36.92
N ALA A 711 -9.49 -30.85 -37.20
CA ALA A 711 -8.22 -31.11 -36.53
C ALA A 711 -8.29 -30.80 -35.03
N LEU A 712 -8.89 -29.66 -34.67
CA LEU A 712 -9.13 -29.26 -33.29
C LEU A 712 -10.06 -30.24 -32.56
N GLU A 713 -11.19 -30.59 -33.17
CA GLU A 713 -12.19 -31.50 -32.60
C GLU A 713 -11.62 -32.91 -32.37
N ALA A 714 -10.90 -33.45 -33.37
CA ALA A 714 -10.23 -34.75 -33.25
C ALA A 714 -9.17 -34.75 -32.14
N GLY A 715 -8.42 -33.65 -31.99
CA GLY A 715 -7.36 -33.56 -31.00
C GLY A 715 -6.22 -34.56 -31.24
N GLU A 716 -6.14 -35.12 -32.44
CA GLU A 716 -5.11 -36.09 -32.85
C GLU A 716 -3.92 -35.37 -33.47
N ALA A 717 -2.70 -35.76 -33.10
CA ALA A 717 -1.49 -35.26 -33.75
C ALA A 717 -0.89 -36.32 -34.66
N ALA A 718 -0.99 -36.09 -35.97
CA ALA A 718 -0.20 -36.83 -36.95
C ALA A 718 1.30 -36.53 -36.70
N GLY A 719 2.10 -37.57 -36.45
CA GLY A 719 3.56 -37.50 -36.44
C GLY A 719 4.28 -37.38 -35.08
N ALA A 720 3.62 -37.04 -33.97
CA ALA A 720 4.31 -36.73 -32.71
C ALA A 720 5.29 -37.83 -32.24
N LYS A 721 6.59 -37.49 -32.10
CA LYS A 721 7.69 -38.43 -31.71
C LYS A 721 7.48 -39.16 -30.38
N LYS A 722 6.71 -38.57 -29.48
CA LYS A 722 6.16 -39.24 -28.29
C LYS A 722 4.66 -39.18 -28.44
N ALA A 723 4.05 -40.25 -28.93
CA ALA A 723 2.60 -40.37 -28.91
C ALA A 723 2.12 -40.07 -27.48
N LEU A 724 1.14 -39.18 -27.33
CA LEU A 724 0.19 -39.31 -26.21
C LEU A 724 -0.16 -40.80 -26.19
N THR A 725 0.13 -41.51 -25.09
CA THR A 725 -0.17 -42.95 -24.90
C THR A 725 -1.15 -43.44 -25.93
N ALA A 726 -0.66 -44.19 -26.93
CA ALA A 726 -1.39 -44.46 -28.17
C ALA A 726 -2.90 -44.63 -27.91
N GLY A 727 -3.71 -43.68 -28.36
CA GLY A 727 -5.17 -43.84 -28.42
C GLY A 727 -6.08 -43.00 -27.50
N LYS A 728 -5.66 -41.89 -26.88
CA LYS A 728 -6.64 -40.97 -26.24
C LYS A 728 -6.66 -39.59 -26.89
N ALA A 729 -7.61 -39.38 -27.82
CA ALA A 729 -7.95 -38.08 -28.37
C ALA A 729 -8.17 -37.06 -27.25
N GLN A 730 -7.59 -35.86 -27.38
CA GLN A 730 -7.82 -34.74 -26.48
C GLN A 730 -8.45 -33.59 -27.29
N PRO A 731 -9.79 -33.56 -27.40
CA PRO A 731 -10.49 -32.52 -28.14
C PRO A 731 -10.01 -31.12 -27.74
N PHE A 732 -9.73 -30.29 -28.75
CA PHE A 732 -9.21 -28.93 -28.64
C PHE A 732 -7.86 -28.78 -27.91
N TRP A 733 -7.20 -29.91 -27.59
CA TRP A 733 -5.98 -30.00 -26.79
C TRP A 733 -6.02 -29.26 -25.46
N ASN A 734 -7.20 -28.98 -24.90
CA ASN A 734 -7.37 -28.18 -23.69
C ASN A 734 -7.66 -29.07 -22.46
N PRO A 735 -6.66 -29.28 -21.56
CA PRO A 735 -6.85 -30.13 -20.38
C PRO A 735 -7.65 -29.45 -19.26
N HIS A 736 -7.98 -28.16 -19.38
CA HIS A 736 -8.71 -27.39 -18.36
C HIS A 736 -10.23 -27.42 -18.56
N LEU A 737 -10.72 -28.11 -19.59
CA LEU A 737 -12.15 -28.29 -19.80
C LEU A 737 -12.74 -29.10 -18.64
N LEU A 738 -13.76 -28.54 -17.95
CA LEU A 738 -14.36 -29.15 -16.76
C LEU A 738 -15.35 -30.27 -17.12
N GLY A 739 -14.93 -31.25 -17.92
CA GLY A 739 -15.77 -32.30 -18.48
C GLY A 739 -15.78 -32.29 -20.01
N THR A 740 -16.14 -33.43 -20.60
CA THR A 740 -16.11 -33.65 -22.06
C THR A 740 -17.44 -34.19 -22.59
N GLY A 741 -18.56 -33.79 -21.97
CA GLY A 741 -19.89 -34.16 -22.45
C GLY A 741 -20.22 -33.53 -23.81
N PRO A 742 -21.19 -34.07 -24.57
CA PRO A 742 -21.54 -33.59 -25.92
C PRO A 742 -21.81 -32.08 -25.98
N GLU A 743 -22.53 -31.53 -25.00
CA GLU A 743 -22.83 -30.09 -24.93
C GLU A 743 -21.57 -29.22 -24.82
N LYS A 744 -20.55 -29.68 -24.09
CA LYS A 744 -19.29 -28.94 -23.94
C LYS A 744 -18.45 -28.97 -25.20
N ILE A 745 -18.42 -30.12 -25.88
CA ILE A 745 -17.75 -30.26 -27.16
C ILE A 745 -18.42 -29.33 -28.19
N GLU A 746 -19.74 -29.29 -28.21
CA GLU A 746 -20.48 -28.40 -29.11
C GLU A 746 -20.24 -26.92 -28.79
N ALA A 747 -20.20 -26.53 -27.51
CA ALA A 747 -19.88 -25.17 -27.11
C ALA A 747 -18.45 -24.76 -27.52
N GLN A 748 -17.47 -25.66 -27.38
CA GLN A 748 -16.11 -25.43 -27.86
C GLN A 748 -16.05 -25.32 -29.39
N LYS A 749 -16.79 -26.19 -30.09
CA LYS A 749 -16.90 -26.17 -31.54
C LYS A 749 -17.45 -24.84 -32.04
N ALA A 750 -18.56 -24.37 -31.47
CA ALA A 750 -19.15 -23.08 -31.80
C ALA A 750 -18.19 -21.89 -31.56
N PHE A 751 -17.41 -21.94 -30.48
CA PHE A 751 -16.37 -20.95 -30.21
C PHE A 751 -15.25 -20.97 -31.28
N PHE A 752 -14.70 -22.14 -31.58
CA PHE A 752 -13.63 -22.26 -32.59
C PHE A 752 -14.12 -21.94 -34.00
N GLU A 753 -15.35 -22.29 -34.35
CA GLU A 753 -15.97 -21.91 -35.62
C GLU A 753 -16.02 -20.38 -35.79
N ARG A 754 -16.41 -19.66 -34.73
CA ARG A 754 -16.37 -18.20 -34.70
C ARG A 754 -14.95 -17.64 -34.75
N LEU A 755 -14.03 -18.23 -33.98
CA LEU A 755 -12.64 -17.81 -33.93
C LEU A 755 -11.96 -17.92 -35.31
N LEU A 756 -12.23 -18.99 -36.04
CA LEU A 756 -11.71 -19.23 -37.39
C LEU A 756 -12.32 -18.30 -38.45
N GLY A 757 -13.31 -17.47 -38.06
CA GLY A 757 -13.82 -16.36 -38.85
C GLY A 757 -12.73 -15.34 -39.17
N PRO A 758 -12.24 -14.60 -38.16
CA PRO A 758 -11.20 -13.56 -38.32
C PRO A 758 -9.75 -14.05 -38.16
N VAL A 759 -9.52 -15.29 -37.72
CA VAL A 759 -8.18 -15.86 -37.48
C VAL A 759 -7.82 -16.86 -38.58
N ARG A 760 -6.62 -16.73 -39.16
CA ARG A 760 -6.08 -17.70 -40.13
C ARG A 760 -5.49 -18.90 -39.41
N CYS A 761 -5.75 -20.09 -39.91
CA CYS A 761 -5.28 -21.33 -39.32
C CYS A 761 -4.26 -22.01 -40.24
N VAL A 762 -3.12 -22.39 -39.67
CA VAL A 762 -2.09 -23.13 -40.40
C VAL A 762 -1.71 -24.40 -39.64
N LEU A 763 -1.46 -25.46 -40.38
CA LEU A 763 -0.82 -26.66 -39.91
C LEU A 763 0.70 -26.52 -40.12
N PHE A 764 1.45 -26.41 -39.04
CA PHE A 764 2.90 -26.17 -39.04
C PHE A 764 3.67 -27.42 -38.63
N ASN A 765 4.57 -27.89 -39.50
CA ASN A 765 5.41 -29.05 -39.23
C ASN A 765 6.75 -28.64 -38.62
N SER A 766 6.83 -28.75 -37.30
CA SER A 766 8.04 -28.52 -36.51
C SER A 766 9.21 -29.47 -36.79
N GLY A 767 8.95 -30.56 -37.52
CA GLY A 767 9.97 -31.49 -38.03
C GLY A 767 10.63 -31.02 -39.33
N ALA A 768 9.95 -30.16 -40.11
CA ALA A 768 10.42 -29.66 -41.40
C ALA A 768 10.86 -28.18 -41.36
N ALA A 769 10.39 -27.39 -40.39
CA ALA A 769 10.77 -25.98 -40.23
C ALA A 769 10.88 -25.54 -38.76
N GLY A 770 11.67 -24.48 -38.52
CA GLY A 770 11.87 -23.84 -37.20
C GLY A 770 11.19 -22.48 -37.07
N ALA A 771 11.49 -21.75 -35.99
CA ALA A 771 10.82 -20.49 -35.66
C ALA A 771 10.95 -19.38 -36.73
N ASP A 772 11.99 -19.38 -37.57
CA ASP A 772 12.12 -18.36 -38.63
C ASP A 772 10.94 -18.37 -39.61
N LYS A 773 10.39 -19.56 -39.91
CA LYS A 773 9.20 -19.67 -40.74
C LYS A 773 7.93 -19.15 -40.04
N LEU A 774 7.86 -19.26 -38.71
CA LEU A 774 6.79 -18.65 -37.92
C LEU A 774 6.91 -17.12 -37.85
N LYS A 775 8.14 -16.59 -37.81
CA LYS A 775 8.41 -15.15 -37.88
C LYS A 775 7.93 -14.58 -39.21
N GLU A 776 8.07 -15.30 -40.32
CA GLU A 776 7.50 -14.87 -41.60
C GLU A 776 5.98 -14.67 -41.49
N LEU A 777 5.23 -15.60 -40.88
CA LEU A 777 3.79 -15.44 -40.68
C LEU A 777 3.46 -14.23 -39.79
N LEU A 778 4.24 -14.04 -38.72
CA LEU A 778 4.03 -12.97 -37.75
C LEU A 778 4.29 -11.58 -38.34
N PHE A 779 5.35 -11.43 -39.16
CA PHE A 779 5.78 -10.13 -39.68
C PHE A 779 5.23 -9.80 -41.07
N SER A 780 5.05 -10.80 -41.96
CA SER A 780 4.69 -10.54 -43.36
C SER A 780 3.22 -10.18 -43.56
N GLY A 781 2.35 -10.50 -42.58
CA GLY A 781 0.91 -10.22 -42.65
C GLY A 781 0.19 -10.92 -43.83
N ARG A 782 0.87 -11.81 -44.56
CA ARG A 782 0.41 -12.55 -45.73
C ARG A 782 0.42 -14.04 -45.48
#